data_AF-H5U259-F1
#
_entry.id   AF-H5U259-F1
#
_cell.length_a   1.000
_cell.length_b   1.000
_cell.length_c   1.000
_cell.angle_alpha   90.00
_cell.angle_beta   90.00
_cell.angle_gamma   90.00
#
_symmetry.space_group_name_H-M   'P 1'
#
loop_
_entity.id
_entity.type
_entity.pdbx_description
1 polymer ?
#
loop_
_entity_poly.entity_id
_entity_poly.type
_entity_poly.pdbx_seq_one_letter_code
_entity_poly.pdbx_strand_id
1 'polypeptide(L)'
;MASVAKRFDQRSLAMLCSQVGAVPLIAFGLSSNSFLIPGTHWVLVLVGIFTLFSVALTVRAGKLTDRQFTLDGFGGMLGIAASAAVIADDGSAIAVLVLIATVPALTAMASPQRLVVSFVVAAMALACAVMAARATSPTALAVGGGAVLMAIAIPTIMVTMLRRTLLSLLAEQARLSITDPLTGALNRRGLFDGAAAMFRSAHRAGRSIAMLVIDIDHFKRINDAHGHAAGDAILVDVTTLLRDNVPDDALVARTGGEEFTVLAVVDDEGQLRDIAARLCLTVHAHAGVTISVGGVTADPKELYDDDSAQTPHGLDQLIAPADHLLYAAKHLGRNRSVVSSIAEFSWRAADTAATRPGRAPAPPATSGTSTPRELADTAAISRVRTRRESMIEILHPYYDAARIAQLTDASHRELVDMWPSAIEELRALDALEHIEPGYSPHGLVDFDDPAVIDDRTRYVLINWRNTVVRMPDAELFYRLKTARNRFLLTGSEQERWHDATVAVAGLSVGSSALASCALTGARGFHIADSDRLSPTNLNRMSASICDVGLSKIDIAERRILEGDPYSSVTRFAHGYSTDVADEFLGVATGKPVSVIIEEIDDVAMKIDMRRRARAARIPVVSVTDIGENVMLDIERYDLDPEHPIFHGRGENFSPADAADPTQRLDMAMAIVGDNLTSRMAFSAGQVGRSLASWPQLGSTAAMSGGLAAAAARNIVCGRPVVSGRYVLDIEHMILAEREYHEMQWNELTPDVFAAVFTESTSERPTTGRPLASE
;
A
#
# COMPACT_ATOMS: atom_id res chain seq x y z
N MET A 1 -21.67 -14.24 -12.91
CA MET A 1 -22.00 -13.10 -13.78
C MET A 1 -20.77 -12.28 -14.15
N ALA A 2 -19.56 -12.54 -13.62
CA ALA A 2 -18.38 -11.72 -13.93
C ALA A 2 -17.69 -12.01 -15.31
N SER A 3 -18.06 -13.09 -16.03
CA SER A 3 -17.61 -13.45 -17.40
C SER A 3 -18.53 -12.80 -18.42
N VAL A 4 -19.77 -12.56 -18.01
CA VAL A 4 -20.66 -11.61 -18.66
C VAL A 4 -20.05 -10.22 -18.47
N ALA A 5 -19.69 -9.78 -17.26
CA ALA A 5 -19.12 -8.45 -17.03
C ALA A 5 -17.76 -8.15 -17.72
N LYS A 6 -16.90 -9.15 -17.98
CA LYS A 6 -15.67 -8.97 -18.80
C LYS A 6 -15.94 -8.91 -20.30
N ARG A 7 -16.98 -9.61 -20.76
CA ARG A 7 -17.35 -9.72 -22.18
C ARG A 7 -18.14 -8.50 -22.67
N PHE A 8 -18.96 -7.90 -21.82
CA PHE A 8 -19.80 -6.75 -22.15
C PHE A 8 -19.31 -5.49 -21.44
N ASP A 9 -19.25 -4.36 -22.15
CA ASP A 9 -19.10 -3.05 -21.50
C ASP A 9 -20.44 -2.61 -20.87
N GLN A 10 -20.43 -1.59 -20.00
CA GLN A 10 -21.62 -1.14 -19.27
C GLN A 10 -22.82 -0.86 -20.21
N ARG A 11 -22.57 -0.31 -21.41
CA ARG A 11 -23.62 -0.03 -22.40
C ARG A 11 -24.16 -1.30 -23.06
N SER A 12 -23.32 -2.28 -23.38
CA SER A 12 -23.76 -3.53 -24.03
C SER A 12 -24.51 -4.42 -23.05
N LEU A 13 -24.10 -4.44 -21.78
CA LEU A 13 -24.82 -5.14 -20.73
C LEU A 13 -26.20 -4.53 -20.49
N ALA A 14 -26.27 -3.19 -20.38
CA ALA A 14 -27.53 -2.50 -20.18
C ALA A 14 -28.49 -2.67 -21.37
N MET A 15 -27.96 -2.69 -22.61
CA MET A 15 -28.72 -2.99 -23.82
C MET A 15 -29.33 -4.40 -23.76
N LEU A 16 -28.55 -5.41 -23.38
CA LEU A 16 -28.99 -6.79 -23.24
C LEU A 16 -30.07 -6.95 -22.16
N CYS A 17 -29.92 -6.27 -21.01
CA CYS A 17 -30.95 -6.26 -19.96
C CYS A 17 -32.25 -5.60 -20.44
N SER A 18 -32.17 -4.52 -21.22
CA SER A 18 -33.37 -3.83 -21.75
C SER A 18 -34.20 -4.72 -22.68
N GLN A 19 -33.56 -5.65 -23.41
CA GLN A 19 -34.21 -6.55 -24.35
C GLN A 19 -35.05 -7.64 -23.66
N VAL A 20 -34.72 -7.99 -22.42
CA VAL A 20 -35.51 -8.93 -21.60
C VAL A 20 -36.92 -8.39 -21.35
N GLY A 21 -37.07 -7.06 -21.25
CA GLY A 21 -38.37 -6.40 -21.06
C GLY A 21 -39.35 -6.59 -22.21
N ALA A 22 -38.89 -6.96 -23.41
CA ALA A 22 -39.76 -7.21 -24.57
C ALA A 22 -40.44 -8.59 -24.52
N VAL A 23 -39.88 -9.56 -23.77
CA VAL A 23 -40.34 -10.95 -23.75
C VAL A 23 -41.79 -11.11 -23.28
N PRO A 24 -42.23 -10.48 -22.16
CA PRO A 24 -43.62 -10.59 -21.72
C PRO A 24 -44.60 -10.03 -22.75
N LEU A 25 -44.26 -8.89 -23.37
CA LEU A 25 -45.11 -8.24 -24.37
C LEU A 25 -45.33 -9.13 -25.60
N ILE A 26 -44.26 -9.74 -26.11
CA ILE A 26 -44.32 -10.65 -27.26
C ILE A 26 -45.11 -11.92 -26.89
N ALA A 27 -44.86 -12.49 -25.71
CA ALA A 27 -45.56 -13.68 -25.25
C ALA A 27 -47.07 -13.46 -25.11
N PHE A 28 -47.50 -12.40 -24.41
CA PHE A 28 -48.90 -12.08 -24.21
C PHE A 28 -49.62 -11.69 -25.51
N GLY A 29 -48.95 -10.93 -26.38
CA GLY A 29 -49.53 -10.51 -27.66
C GLY A 29 -49.71 -11.65 -28.67
N LEU A 30 -48.94 -12.74 -28.55
CA LEU A 30 -49.10 -13.94 -29.39
C LEU A 30 -50.09 -14.96 -28.79
N SER A 31 -50.29 -14.97 -27.47
CA SER A 31 -51.21 -15.90 -26.81
C SER A 31 -52.64 -15.38 -26.68
N SER A 32 -52.83 -14.05 -26.71
CA SER A 32 -54.13 -13.41 -26.49
C SER A 32 -54.69 -12.77 -27.76
N ASN A 33 -55.76 -13.34 -28.29
CA ASN A 33 -56.44 -12.82 -29.49
C ASN A 33 -57.14 -11.46 -29.28
N SER A 34 -57.33 -11.01 -28.03
CA SER A 34 -57.99 -9.74 -27.71
C SER A 34 -57.02 -8.61 -27.41
N PHE A 35 -55.71 -8.89 -27.32
CA PHE A 35 -54.70 -7.90 -26.92
C PHE A 35 -54.24 -7.00 -28.08
N LEU A 36 -54.29 -7.51 -29.32
CA LEU A 36 -53.84 -6.81 -30.52
C LEU A 36 -54.99 -6.45 -31.44
N ILE A 37 -54.77 -5.43 -32.27
CA ILE A 37 -55.66 -5.10 -33.39
C ILE A 37 -55.73 -6.33 -34.34
N PRO A 38 -56.92 -6.82 -34.74
CA PRO A 38 -57.03 -7.98 -35.61
C PRO A 38 -56.20 -7.87 -36.89
N GLY A 39 -55.46 -8.92 -37.22
CA GLY A 39 -54.58 -8.96 -38.41
C GLY A 39 -53.19 -8.33 -38.25
N THR A 40 -52.83 -7.83 -37.06
CA THR A 40 -51.52 -7.17 -36.83
C THR A 40 -50.48 -8.03 -36.10
N HIS A 41 -50.79 -9.30 -35.82
CA HIS A 41 -49.90 -10.23 -35.10
C HIS A 41 -48.51 -10.36 -35.73
N TRP A 42 -48.39 -10.20 -37.05
CA TRP A 42 -47.11 -10.24 -37.76
C TRP A 42 -46.12 -9.14 -37.32
N VAL A 43 -46.61 -8.00 -36.80
CA VAL A 43 -45.76 -6.92 -36.29
C VAL A 43 -44.97 -7.37 -35.06
N LEU A 44 -45.62 -8.04 -34.10
CA LEU A 44 -44.93 -8.60 -32.93
C LEU A 44 -43.99 -9.74 -33.30
N VAL A 45 -44.31 -10.52 -34.34
CA VAL A 45 -43.39 -11.54 -34.87
C VAL A 45 -42.11 -10.90 -35.39
N LEU A 46 -42.22 -9.80 -36.15
CA LEU A 46 -41.04 -9.05 -36.64
C LEU A 46 -40.24 -8.43 -35.50
N VAL A 47 -40.91 -7.85 -34.49
CA VAL A 47 -40.26 -7.31 -33.29
C VAL A 47 -39.52 -8.43 -32.55
N GLY A 48 -40.13 -9.60 -32.38
CA GLY A 48 -39.49 -10.75 -31.75
C GLY A 48 -38.28 -11.28 -32.52
N ILE A 49 -38.35 -11.33 -33.86
CA ILE A 49 -37.19 -11.68 -34.71
C ILE A 49 -36.06 -10.67 -34.53
N PHE A 50 -36.39 -9.37 -34.52
CA PHE A 50 -35.40 -8.32 -34.28
C PHE A 50 -34.79 -8.43 -32.89
N THR A 51 -35.58 -8.63 -31.83
CA THR A 51 -35.09 -8.80 -30.45
C THR A 51 -34.17 -10.01 -30.34
N LEU A 52 -34.51 -11.15 -30.96
CA LEU A 52 -33.65 -12.33 -31.00
C LEU A 52 -32.33 -12.06 -31.74
N PHE A 53 -32.39 -11.38 -32.89
CA PHE A 53 -31.20 -10.97 -33.63
C PHE A 53 -30.32 -10.01 -32.82
N SER A 54 -30.93 -9.04 -32.16
CA SER A 54 -30.31 -8.02 -31.30
C SER A 54 -29.61 -8.63 -30.08
N VAL A 55 -30.26 -9.57 -29.40
CA VAL A 55 -29.67 -10.38 -28.31
C VAL A 55 -28.50 -11.20 -28.85
N ALA A 56 -28.68 -11.89 -29.98
CA ALA A 56 -27.63 -12.71 -30.58
C ALA A 56 -26.43 -11.87 -31.03
N LEU A 57 -26.66 -10.69 -31.60
CA LEU A 57 -25.63 -9.73 -32.00
C LEU A 57 -24.85 -9.25 -30.78
N THR A 58 -25.56 -8.83 -29.72
CA THR A 58 -24.95 -8.34 -28.49
C THR A 58 -24.14 -9.44 -27.83
N VAL A 59 -24.72 -10.64 -27.64
CA VAL A 59 -24.02 -11.81 -27.08
C VAL A 59 -22.79 -12.17 -27.89
N ARG A 60 -22.88 -12.18 -29.24
CA ARG A 60 -21.76 -12.53 -30.12
C ARG A 60 -20.66 -11.46 -30.08
N ALA A 61 -21.01 -10.18 -30.11
CA ALA A 61 -20.06 -9.07 -30.14
C ALA A 61 -19.37 -8.86 -28.79
N GLY A 62 -20.07 -9.12 -27.67
CA GLY A 62 -19.62 -8.78 -26.33
C GLY A 62 -19.62 -7.26 -26.11
N LYS A 63 -18.69 -6.55 -26.73
CA LYS A 63 -18.64 -5.08 -26.73
C LYS A 63 -19.18 -4.56 -28.06
N LEU A 64 -20.35 -3.91 -28.02
CA LEU A 64 -20.92 -3.27 -29.18
C LEU A 64 -20.04 -2.10 -29.60
N THR A 65 -19.69 -2.04 -30.88
CA THR A 65 -19.12 -0.82 -31.48
C THR A 65 -20.17 0.29 -31.52
N ASP A 66 -19.76 1.54 -31.65
CA ASP A 66 -20.68 2.68 -31.73
C ASP A 66 -21.73 2.50 -32.83
N ARG A 67 -21.34 1.92 -33.99
CA ARG A 67 -22.26 1.63 -35.09
C ARG A 67 -23.28 0.56 -34.71
N GLN A 68 -22.83 -0.54 -34.09
CA GLN A 68 -23.72 -1.62 -33.68
C GLN A 68 -24.68 -1.17 -32.59
N PHE A 69 -24.20 -0.46 -31.57
CA PHE A 69 -25.04 0.12 -30.51
C PHE A 69 -26.05 1.12 -31.08
N THR A 70 -25.66 1.93 -32.07
CA THR A 70 -26.54 2.88 -32.75
C THR A 70 -27.68 2.18 -33.50
N LEU A 71 -27.32 1.21 -34.35
CA LEU A 71 -28.29 0.41 -35.13
C LEU A 71 -29.26 -0.33 -34.21
N ASP A 72 -28.73 -0.95 -33.15
CA ASP A 72 -29.51 -1.74 -32.22
C ASP A 72 -30.46 -0.86 -31.38
N GLY A 73 -29.98 0.30 -30.91
CA GLY A 73 -30.78 1.29 -30.20
C GLY A 73 -31.94 1.85 -31.03
N PHE A 74 -31.69 2.23 -32.29
CA PHE A 74 -32.76 2.71 -33.17
C PHE A 74 -33.77 1.62 -33.51
N GLY A 75 -33.31 0.40 -33.78
CA GLY A 75 -34.20 -0.74 -34.03
C GLY A 75 -35.05 -1.10 -32.82
N GLY A 76 -34.48 -1.04 -31.61
CA GLY A 76 -35.23 -1.24 -30.35
C GLY A 76 -36.32 -0.19 -30.14
N MET A 77 -36.02 1.09 -30.35
CA MET A 77 -37.03 2.16 -30.26
C MET A 77 -38.15 2.01 -31.30
N LEU A 78 -37.80 1.63 -32.54
CA LEU A 78 -38.78 1.35 -33.59
C LEU A 78 -39.67 0.16 -33.20
N GLY A 79 -39.09 -0.89 -32.63
CA GLY A 79 -39.83 -2.06 -32.16
C GLY A 79 -40.82 -1.73 -31.03
N ILE A 80 -40.43 -0.88 -30.09
CA ILE A 80 -41.31 -0.38 -29.01
C ILE A 80 -42.46 0.44 -29.60
N ALA A 81 -42.16 1.38 -30.51
CA ALA A 81 -43.18 2.21 -31.16
C ALA A 81 -44.15 1.39 -32.01
N ALA A 82 -43.65 0.42 -32.78
CA ALA A 82 -44.46 -0.48 -33.59
C ALA A 82 -45.36 -1.38 -32.72
N SER A 83 -44.84 -1.88 -31.59
CA SER A 83 -45.61 -2.67 -30.63
C SER A 83 -46.74 -1.85 -30.01
N ALA A 84 -46.46 -0.62 -29.57
CA ALA A 84 -47.48 0.29 -29.05
C ALA A 84 -48.56 0.63 -30.08
N ALA A 85 -48.21 0.73 -31.36
CA ALA A 85 -49.15 1.05 -32.43
C ALA A 85 -50.20 -0.07 -32.67
N VAL A 86 -49.86 -1.33 -32.42
CA VAL A 86 -50.73 -2.49 -32.72
C VAL A 86 -51.53 -3.03 -31.53
N ILE A 87 -51.26 -2.55 -30.32
CA ILE A 87 -52.02 -2.93 -29.13
C ILE A 87 -53.45 -2.36 -29.23
N ALA A 88 -54.45 -3.18 -28.90
CA ALA A 88 -55.86 -2.79 -29.00
C ALA A 88 -56.29 -1.83 -27.87
N ASP A 89 -55.77 -2.03 -26.66
CA ASP A 89 -56.06 -1.20 -25.49
C ASP A 89 -55.14 0.03 -25.40
N ASP A 90 -55.72 1.23 -25.33
CA ASP A 90 -54.96 2.48 -25.31
C ASP A 90 -54.09 2.66 -24.06
N GLY A 91 -54.55 2.17 -22.89
CA GLY A 91 -53.78 2.23 -21.65
C GLY A 91 -52.49 1.40 -21.75
N SER A 92 -52.64 0.17 -22.25
CA SER A 92 -51.53 -0.75 -22.49
C SER A 92 -50.58 -0.26 -23.58
N ALA A 93 -51.09 0.37 -24.64
CA ALA A 93 -50.28 0.98 -25.69
C ALA A 93 -49.40 2.11 -25.16
N ILE A 94 -49.95 2.99 -24.31
CA ILE A 94 -49.19 4.09 -23.68
C ILE A 94 -48.15 3.52 -22.69
N ALA A 95 -48.50 2.52 -21.90
CA ALA A 95 -47.58 1.89 -20.96
C ALA A 95 -46.35 1.27 -21.67
N VAL A 96 -46.56 0.62 -22.81
CA VAL A 96 -45.48 0.09 -23.66
C VAL A 96 -44.67 1.22 -24.30
N LEU A 97 -45.33 2.28 -24.78
CA LEU A 97 -44.65 3.40 -25.44
C LEU A 97 -43.66 4.12 -24.50
N VAL A 98 -43.97 4.22 -23.19
CA VAL A 98 -43.07 4.81 -22.19
C VAL A 98 -41.71 4.10 -22.11
N LEU A 99 -41.64 2.80 -22.44
CA LEU A 99 -40.38 2.05 -22.44
C LEU A 99 -39.35 2.59 -23.45
N ILE A 100 -39.78 3.39 -24.44
CA ILE A 100 -38.89 4.04 -25.42
C ILE A 100 -37.86 4.97 -24.74
N ALA A 101 -38.19 5.49 -23.55
CA ALA A 101 -37.31 6.32 -22.73
C ALA A 101 -36.03 5.60 -22.25
N THR A 102 -36.05 4.27 -22.21
CA THR A 102 -34.93 3.45 -21.73
C THR A 102 -33.70 3.64 -22.62
N VAL A 103 -33.86 3.70 -23.94
CA VAL A 103 -32.72 3.73 -24.89
C VAL A 103 -31.92 5.03 -24.80
N PRO A 104 -32.53 6.23 -24.78
CA PRO A 104 -31.80 7.48 -24.54
C PRO A 104 -31.12 7.54 -23.16
N ALA A 105 -31.79 7.06 -22.10
CA ALA A 105 -31.25 7.04 -20.75
C ALA A 105 -30.01 6.14 -20.61
N LEU A 106 -30.06 4.93 -21.19
CA LEU A 106 -28.91 4.02 -21.25
C LEU A 106 -27.74 4.62 -22.04
N THR A 107 -28.05 5.31 -23.14
CA THR A 107 -27.02 5.97 -23.95
C THR A 107 -26.32 7.08 -23.15
N ALA A 108 -27.04 7.81 -22.29
CA ALA A 108 -26.47 8.89 -21.48
C ALA A 108 -25.37 8.43 -20.50
N MET A 109 -25.37 7.16 -20.09
CA MET A 109 -24.41 6.60 -19.12
C MET A 109 -22.96 6.61 -19.65
N ALA A 110 -22.75 6.20 -20.90
CA ALA A 110 -21.40 5.91 -21.39
C ALA A 110 -21.10 6.42 -22.82
N SER A 111 -22.07 6.98 -23.54
CA SER A 111 -21.89 7.38 -24.94
C SER A 111 -21.62 8.89 -25.12
N PRO A 112 -21.09 9.32 -26.29
CA PRO A 112 -20.90 10.73 -26.60
C PRO A 112 -22.22 11.52 -26.64
N GLN A 113 -22.18 12.80 -26.25
CA GLN A 113 -23.38 13.67 -26.17
C GLN A 113 -24.15 13.76 -27.50
N ARG A 114 -23.45 13.75 -28.65
CA ARG A 114 -24.06 13.72 -29.99
C ARG A 114 -25.01 12.52 -30.18
N LEU A 115 -24.65 11.36 -29.63
CA LEU A 115 -25.43 10.13 -29.78
C LEU A 115 -26.66 10.17 -28.85
N VAL A 116 -26.50 10.66 -27.63
CA VAL A 116 -27.60 10.87 -26.68
C VAL A 116 -28.68 11.78 -27.31
N VAL A 117 -28.27 12.91 -27.88
CA VAL A 117 -29.19 13.84 -28.54
C VAL A 117 -29.93 13.17 -29.70
N SER A 118 -29.22 12.40 -30.54
CA SER A 118 -29.85 11.71 -31.67
C SER A 118 -30.94 10.71 -31.25
N PHE A 119 -30.72 9.97 -30.16
CA PHE A 119 -31.72 9.03 -29.65
C PHE A 119 -32.89 9.73 -28.95
N VAL A 120 -32.64 10.82 -28.20
CA VAL A 120 -33.73 11.61 -27.61
C VAL A 120 -34.66 12.14 -28.72
N VAL A 121 -34.09 12.73 -29.77
CA VAL A 121 -34.88 13.29 -30.89
C VAL A 121 -35.72 12.20 -31.57
N ALA A 122 -35.12 11.03 -31.84
CA ALA A 122 -35.84 9.93 -32.46
C ALA A 122 -36.91 9.32 -31.54
N ALA A 123 -36.63 9.14 -30.25
CA ALA A 123 -37.60 8.66 -29.28
C ALA A 123 -38.81 9.61 -29.18
N MET A 124 -38.55 10.93 -29.10
CA MET A 124 -39.61 11.94 -29.08
C MET A 124 -40.42 11.95 -30.37
N ALA A 125 -39.78 11.84 -31.53
CA ALA A 125 -40.47 11.80 -32.82
C ALA A 125 -41.37 10.56 -32.96
N LEU A 126 -40.86 9.37 -32.59
CA LEU A 126 -41.62 8.12 -32.60
C LEU A 126 -42.78 8.15 -31.60
N ALA A 127 -42.54 8.65 -30.38
CA ALA A 127 -43.57 8.81 -29.36
C ALA A 127 -44.70 9.74 -29.84
N CYS A 128 -44.35 10.90 -30.40
CA CYS A 128 -45.32 11.84 -30.95
C CYS A 128 -46.12 11.23 -32.11
N ALA A 129 -45.47 10.48 -33.01
CA ALA A 129 -46.14 9.84 -34.14
C ALA A 129 -47.18 8.80 -33.67
N VAL A 130 -46.81 7.93 -32.71
CA VAL A 130 -47.73 6.93 -32.14
C VAL A 130 -48.87 7.62 -31.38
N MET A 131 -48.57 8.64 -30.57
CA MET A 131 -49.60 9.39 -29.84
C MET A 131 -50.57 10.12 -30.77
N ALA A 132 -50.07 10.74 -31.84
CA ALA A 132 -50.91 11.42 -32.83
C ALA A 132 -51.83 10.46 -33.58
N ALA A 133 -51.35 9.25 -33.89
CA ALA A 133 -52.14 8.22 -34.57
C ALA A 133 -53.24 7.63 -33.67
N ARG A 134 -53.07 7.67 -32.34
CA ARG A 134 -53.98 7.05 -31.37
C ARG A 134 -54.86 8.04 -30.60
N ALA A 135 -54.56 9.32 -30.63
CA ALA A 135 -55.30 10.30 -29.86
C ALA A 135 -56.76 10.41 -30.32
N THR A 136 -57.69 10.14 -29.40
CA THR A 136 -59.14 10.27 -29.61
C THR A 136 -59.62 11.72 -29.45
N SER A 137 -58.78 12.60 -28.90
CA SER A 137 -59.04 14.03 -28.74
C SER A 137 -57.74 14.84 -28.67
N PRO A 138 -57.79 16.17 -28.92
CA PRO A 138 -56.65 17.05 -28.70
C PRO A 138 -56.14 17.05 -27.24
N THR A 139 -57.04 16.83 -26.28
CA THR A 139 -56.69 16.74 -24.85
C THR A 139 -55.92 15.46 -24.53
N ALA A 140 -56.32 14.31 -25.09
CA ALA A 140 -55.61 13.05 -24.94
C ALA A 140 -54.21 13.11 -25.58
N LEU A 141 -54.08 13.79 -26.73
CA LEU A 141 -52.79 14.03 -27.38
C LEU A 141 -51.87 14.89 -26.51
N ALA A 142 -52.40 15.98 -25.95
CA ALA A 142 -51.62 16.90 -25.12
C ALA A 142 -51.14 16.24 -23.81
N VAL A 143 -52.03 15.56 -23.09
CA VAL A 143 -51.71 14.94 -21.79
C VAL A 143 -50.84 13.69 -21.99
N GLY A 144 -51.24 12.77 -22.86
CA GLY A 144 -50.50 11.54 -23.12
C GLY A 144 -49.15 11.80 -23.79
N GLY A 145 -49.13 12.68 -24.80
CA GLY A 145 -47.88 13.12 -25.45
C GLY A 145 -46.94 13.82 -24.46
N GLY A 146 -47.45 14.75 -23.66
CA GLY A 146 -46.67 15.42 -22.63
C GLY A 146 -46.05 14.45 -21.61
N ALA A 147 -46.83 13.46 -21.14
CA ALA A 147 -46.35 12.45 -20.20
C ALA A 147 -45.22 11.59 -20.78
N VAL A 148 -45.35 11.11 -22.02
CA VAL A 148 -44.31 10.29 -22.67
C VAL A 148 -43.04 11.11 -22.94
N LEU A 149 -43.18 12.37 -23.38
CA LEU A 149 -42.02 13.24 -23.59
C LEU A 149 -41.26 13.52 -22.29
N MET A 150 -41.97 13.73 -21.18
CA MET A 150 -41.35 13.90 -19.86
C MET A 150 -40.70 12.62 -19.36
N ALA A 151 -41.31 11.45 -19.63
CA ALA A 151 -40.73 10.15 -19.32
C ALA A 151 -39.41 9.90 -20.09
N ILE A 152 -39.24 10.46 -21.29
CA ILE A 152 -37.99 10.42 -22.05
C ILE A 152 -36.98 11.46 -21.50
N ALA A 153 -37.42 12.70 -21.29
CA ALA A 153 -36.54 13.82 -20.97
C ALA A 153 -35.95 13.72 -19.55
N ILE A 154 -36.77 13.46 -18.52
CA ILE A 154 -36.33 13.52 -17.11
C ILE A 154 -35.22 12.49 -16.82
N PRO A 155 -35.37 11.19 -17.11
CA PRO A 155 -34.32 10.21 -16.81
C PRO A 155 -33.04 10.48 -17.60
N THR A 156 -33.16 10.90 -18.85
CA THR A 156 -32.00 11.22 -19.69
C THR A 156 -31.22 12.43 -19.16
N ILE A 157 -31.92 13.49 -18.73
CA ILE A 157 -31.30 14.67 -18.09
C ILE A 157 -30.64 14.26 -16.78
N MET A 158 -31.34 13.50 -15.93
CA MET A 158 -30.83 13.06 -14.63
C MET A 158 -29.54 12.24 -14.76
N VAL A 159 -29.50 11.25 -15.64
CA VAL A 159 -28.30 10.42 -15.89
C VAL A 159 -27.16 11.28 -16.47
N THR A 160 -27.46 12.21 -17.37
CA THR A 160 -26.46 13.13 -17.93
C THR A 160 -25.88 14.05 -16.86
N MET A 161 -26.71 14.59 -15.96
CA MET A 161 -26.27 15.42 -14.85
C MET A 161 -25.40 14.63 -13.86
N LEU A 162 -25.86 13.45 -13.44
CA LEU A 162 -25.11 12.58 -12.52
C LEU A 162 -23.73 12.24 -13.08
N ARG A 163 -23.64 11.89 -14.37
CA ARG A 163 -22.36 11.62 -15.04
C ARG A 163 -21.44 12.83 -15.03
N ARG A 164 -21.96 14.02 -15.34
CA ARG A 164 -21.17 15.27 -15.32
C ARG A 164 -20.64 15.57 -13.92
N THR A 165 -21.48 15.45 -12.90
CA THR A 165 -21.09 15.64 -11.51
C THR A 165 -20.01 14.65 -11.10
N LEU A 166 -20.19 13.36 -11.38
CA LEU A 166 -19.20 12.33 -11.06
C LEU A 166 -17.84 12.61 -11.72
N LEU A 167 -17.83 12.94 -13.02
CA LEU A 167 -16.60 13.28 -13.73
C LEU A 167 -15.95 14.56 -13.17
N SER A 168 -16.74 15.56 -12.76
CA SER A 168 -16.21 16.79 -12.15
C SER A 168 -15.60 16.56 -10.77
N LEU A 169 -16.17 15.67 -9.96
CA LEU A 169 -15.63 15.31 -8.64
C LEU A 169 -14.31 14.53 -8.78
N LEU A 170 -14.25 13.59 -9.72
CA LEU A 170 -13.02 12.87 -10.03
C LEU A 170 -11.92 13.82 -10.52
N ALA A 171 -12.27 14.81 -11.34
CA ALA A 171 -11.34 15.84 -11.80
C ALA A 171 -10.91 16.78 -10.67
N GLU A 172 -11.81 17.19 -9.77
CA GLU A 172 -11.47 18.08 -8.65
C GLU A 172 -10.61 17.38 -7.60
N GLN A 173 -10.90 16.11 -7.29
CA GLN A 173 -10.05 15.29 -6.44
C GLN A 173 -8.64 15.10 -7.05
N ALA A 174 -8.54 14.98 -8.38
CA ALA A 174 -7.26 14.96 -9.07
C ALA A 174 -6.54 16.32 -9.05
N ARG A 175 -7.29 17.43 -9.10
CA ARG A 175 -6.77 18.81 -9.14
C ARG A 175 -6.23 19.29 -7.78
N LEU A 176 -6.82 18.84 -6.67
CA LEU A 176 -6.41 19.22 -5.31
C LEU A 176 -5.08 18.58 -4.85
N SER A 177 -4.36 17.89 -5.73
CA SER A 177 -3.14 17.12 -5.40
C SER A 177 -1.96 17.43 -6.35
N ILE A 178 -1.74 18.70 -6.71
CA ILE A 178 -0.61 19.12 -7.59
C ILE A 178 0.51 19.89 -6.90
N THR A 179 0.32 20.31 -5.64
CA THR A 179 1.33 21.01 -4.84
C THR A 179 1.81 20.15 -3.65
N ASP A 180 3.04 20.38 -3.23
CA ASP A 180 3.57 19.88 -1.97
C ASP A 180 2.99 20.73 -0.82
N PRO A 181 2.33 20.12 0.18
CA PRO A 181 1.64 20.87 1.24
C PRO A 181 2.58 21.59 2.21
N LEU A 182 3.84 21.17 2.31
CA LEU A 182 4.82 21.81 3.21
C LEU A 182 5.44 23.05 2.57
N THR A 183 5.97 22.91 1.36
CA THR A 183 6.76 23.95 0.69
C THR A 183 5.93 24.83 -0.25
N GLY A 184 4.72 24.39 -0.59
CA GLY A 184 3.89 25.01 -1.62
C GLY A 184 4.45 24.85 -3.04
N ALA A 185 5.58 24.17 -3.24
CA ALA A 185 6.14 23.79 -4.56
C ALA A 185 5.15 22.92 -5.34
N LEU A 186 5.36 22.74 -6.64
CA LEU A 186 4.68 21.65 -7.34
C LEU A 186 5.14 20.32 -6.73
N ASN A 187 4.27 19.33 -6.66
CA ASN A 187 4.71 17.97 -6.39
C ASN A 187 5.13 17.30 -7.72
N ARG A 188 5.59 16.05 -7.67
CA ARG A 188 5.95 15.30 -8.88
C ARG A 188 4.83 15.34 -9.93
N ARG A 189 3.56 15.27 -9.55
CA ARG A 189 2.44 15.34 -10.50
C ARG A 189 2.29 16.73 -11.12
N GLY A 190 2.34 17.79 -10.32
CA GLY A 190 2.28 19.17 -10.81
C GLY A 190 3.39 19.52 -11.79
N LEU A 191 4.59 18.97 -11.60
CA LEU A 191 5.70 19.10 -12.55
C LEU A 191 5.35 18.49 -13.92
N PHE A 192 4.81 17.27 -13.94
CA PHE A 192 4.46 16.55 -15.16
C PHE A 192 3.29 17.22 -15.89
N ASP A 193 2.28 17.69 -15.13
CA ASP A 193 1.12 18.40 -15.68
C ASP A 193 1.53 19.75 -16.31
N GLY A 194 2.47 20.46 -15.71
CA GLY A 194 3.00 21.72 -16.25
C GLY A 194 3.99 21.56 -17.40
N ALA A 195 4.69 20.41 -17.49
CA ALA A 195 5.79 20.23 -18.43
C ALA A 195 5.38 20.39 -19.90
N ALA A 196 4.21 19.88 -20.30
CA ALA A 196 3.71 19.97 -21.68
C ALA A 196 3.60 21.42 -22.18
N ALA A 197 3.11 22.33 -21.33
CA ALA A 197 3.02 23.75 -21.67
C ALA A 197 4.39 24.39 -21.86
N MET A 198 5.37 24.00 -21.04
CA MET A 198 6.73 24.49 -21.10
C MET A 198 7.49 24.00 -22.34
N PHE A 199 7.38 22.72 -22.68
CA PHE A 199 7.96 22.18 -23.92
C PHE A 199 7.43 22.89 -25.17
N ARG A 200 6.11 23.15 -25.23
CA ARG A 200 5.50 23.95 -26.30
C ARG A 200 5.99 25.40 -26.33
N SER A 201 6.30 25.98 -25.17
CA SER A 201 6.87 27.32 -25.07
C SER A 201 8.29 27.35 -25.63
N ALA A 202 9.15 26.42 -25.19
CA ALA A 202 10.53 26.29 -25.64
C ALA A 202 10.64 26.08 -27.16
N HIS A 203 9.84 25.15 -27.71
CA HIS A 203 9.82 24.87 -29.15
C HIS A 203 9.38 26.07 -29.99
N ARG A 204 8.31 26.78 -29.58
CA ARG A 204 7.86 27.99 -30.27
C ARG A 204 8.89 29.12 -30.21
N ALA A 205 9.62 29.22 -29.12
CA ALA A 205 10.66 30.23 -28.93
C ALA A 205 12.00 29.85 -29.59
N GLY A 206 12.17 28.62 -30.08
CA GLY A 206 13.46 28.12 -30.58
C GLY A 206 14.54 28.06 -29.49
N ARG A 207 14.12 27.86 -28.24
CA ARG A 207 14.98 27.83 -27.04
C ARG A 207 15.09 26.40 -26.51
N SER A 208 16.15 26.09 -25.79
CA SER A 208 16.36 24.78 -25.17
C SER A 208 15.48 24.61 -23.93
N ILE A 209 15.06 23.38 -23.66
CA ILE A 209 14.50 23.01 -22.36
C ILE A 209 15.65 22.64 -21.42
N ALA A 210 15.56 23.06 -20.16
CA ALA A 210 16.50 22.73 -19.11
C ALA A 210 15.82 21.97 -17.98
N MET A 211 16.51 20.95 -17.47
CA MET A 211 16.12 20.20 -16.28
C MET A 211 17.23 20.28 -15.24
N LEU A 212 16.90 20.68 -14.02
CA LEU A 212 17.78 20.58 -12.85
C LEU A 212 17.21 19.58 -11.87
N VAL A 213 18.03 18.66 -11.39
CA VAL A 213 17.76 17.83 -10.21
C VAL A 213 18.68 18.30 -9.09
N ILE A 214 18.09 18.62 -7.96
CA ILE A 214 18.72 19.35 -6.86
C ILE A 214 18.50 18.57 -5.57
N ASP A 215 19.54 18.46 -4.76
CA ASP A 215 19.49 17.79 -3.46
C ASP A 215 20.20 18.64 -2.41
N ILE A 216 19.59 18.78 -1.23
CA ILE A 216 20.19 19.49 -0.10
C ILE A 216 21.27 18.62 0.53
N ASP A 217 22.51 19.09 0.46
CA ASP A 217 23.66 18.35 0.97
C ASP A 217 23.54 18.13 2.47
N HIS A 218 23.72 16.89 2.89
CA HIS A 218 23.71 16.54 4.31
C HIS A 218 22.41 16.96 5.03
N PHE A 219 21.27 17.03 4.34
CA PHE A 219 19.99 17.41 4.94
C PHE A 219 19.63 16.55 6.16
N LYS A 220 19.94 15.26 6.12
CA LYS A 220 19.84 14.38 7.29
C LYS A 220 20.62 14.91 8.50
N ARG A 221 21.85 15.40 8.33
CA ARG A 221 22.65 15.99 9.43
C ARG A 221 22.01 17.25 10.01
N ILE A 222 21.32 18.02 9.18
CA ILE A 222 20.57 19.21 9.61
C ILE A 222 19.40 18.78 10.48
N ASN A 223 18.60 17.81 10.01
CA ASN A 223 17.51 17.23 10.81
C ASN A 223 18.01 16.62 12.12
N ASP A 224 19.14 15.92 12.07
CA ASP A 224 19.75 15.29 13.24
C ASP A 224 20.30 16.32 14.25
N ALA A 225 20.82 17.46 13.77
CA ALA A 225 21.42 18.50 14.61
C ALA A 225 20.41 19.53 15.14
N HIS A 226 19.37 19.86 14.36
CA HIS A 226 18.45 20.97 14.64
C HIS A 226 16.96 20.54 14.71
N GLY A 227 16.65 19.27 14.45
CA GLY A 227 15.30 18.72 14.48
C GLY A 227 14.54 18.89 13.15
N HIS A 228 13.51 18.06 12.95
CA HIS A 228 12.72 18.06 11.71
C HIS A 228 12.01 19.39 11.42
N ALA A 229 11.55 20.11 12.45
CA ALA A 229 10.94 21.44 12.24
C ALA A 229 11.92 22.46 11.65
N ALA A 230 13.22 22.36 11.97
CA ALA A 230 14.25 23.20 11.38
C ALA A 230 14.58 22.77 9.94
N GLY A 231 14.56 21.46 9.66
CA GLY A 231 14.64 20.94 8.30
C GLY A 231 13.46 21.38 7.44
N ASP A 232 12.24 21.36 7.98
CA ASP A 232 11.03 21.82 7.32
C ASP A 232 11.12 23.31 6.98
N ALA A 233 11.60 24.15 7.90
CA ALA A 233 11.88 25.56 7.64
C ALA A 233 12.91 25.73 6.52
N ILE A 234 13.99 24.93 6.53
CA ILE A 234 15.01 24.94 5.47
C ILE A 234 14.43 24.51 4.12
N LEU A 235 13.52 23.53 4.07
CA LEU A 235 12.85 23.13 2.82
C LEU A 235 11.99 24.27 2.26
N VAL A 236 11.28 25.01 3.13
CA VAL A 236 10.51 26.20 2.74
C VAL A 236 11.43 27.32 2.24
N ASP A 237 12.52 27.60 2.96
CA ASP A 237 13.49 28.63 2.59
C ASP A 237 14.20 28.29 1.27
N VAL A 238 14.65 27.04 1.11
CA VAL A 238 15.24 26.56 -0.14
C VAL A 238 14.24 26.66 -1.28
N THR A 239 12.98 26.25 -1.08
CA THR A 239 11.94 26.37 -2.13
C THR A 239 11.75 27.82 -2.58
N THR A 240 11.74 28.75 -1.62
CA THR A 240 11.63 30.20 -1.90
C THR A 240 12.85 30.69 -2.69
N LEU A 241 14.05 30.32 -2.24
CA LEU A 241 15.30 30.71 -2.92
C LEU A 241 15.42 30.10 -4.32
N LEU A 242 14.97 28.86 -4.52
CA LEU A 242 14.92 28.25 -5.84
C LEU A 242 14.00 29.05 -6.77
N ARG A 243 12.77 29.38 -6.33
CA ARG A 243 11.80 30.17 -7.10
C ARG A 243 12.32 31.56 -7.46
N ASP A 244 12.95 32.25 -6.52
CA ASP A 244 13.42 33.62 -6.72
C ASP A 244 14.65 33.71 -7.65
N ASN A 245 15.28 32.59 -7.96
CA ASN A 245 16.54 32.52 -8.73
C ASN A 245 16.42 31.72 -10.03
N VAL A 246 15.20 31.31 -10.41
CA VAL A 246 14.88 30.71 -11.71
C VAL A 246 13.96 31.65 -12.49
N PRO A 247 13.79 31.48 -13.81
CA PRO A 247 12.83 32.27 -14.58
C PRO A 247 11.40 32.18 -14.01
N ASP A 248 10.62 33.26 -14.11
CA ASP A 248 9.23 33.33 -13.57
C ASP A 248 8.30 32.25 -14.13
N ASP A 249 8.57 31.77 -15.34
CA ASP A 249 7.81 30.71 -16.00
C ASP A 249 8.31 29.30 -15.64
N ALA A 250 9.40 29.16 -14.89
CA ALA A 250 9.98 27.88 -14.50
C ALA A 250 9.09 27.09 -13.53
N LEU A 251 9.07 25.76 -13.68
CA LEU A 251 8.36 24.85 -12.80
C LEU A 251 9.31 24.38 -11.71
N VAL A 252 9.08 24.81 -10.48
CA VAL A 252 9.82 24.33 -9.30
C VAL A 252 8.97 23.29 -8.58
N ALA A 253 9.50 22.08 -8.48
CA ALA A 253 8.83 20.96 -7.84
C ALA A 253 9.67 20.31 -6.74
N ARG A 254 9.02 19.84 -5.68
CA ARG A 254 9.61 18.92 -4.70
C ARG A 254 9.21 17.50 -5.11
N THR A 255 10.18 16.72 -5.55
CA THR A 255 9.97 15.37 -6.11
C THR A 255 10.27 14.26 -5.10
N GLY A 256 11.01 14.58 -4.04
CA GLY A 256 11.35 13.67 -2.94
C GLY A 256 11.44 14.37 -1.57
N GLY A 257 12.08 13.72 -0.61
CA GLY A 257 12.19 14.23 0.77
C GLY A 257 13.00 15.53 0.86
N GLU A 258 14.20 15.55 0.30
CA GLU A 258 15.11 16.69 0.22
C GLU A 258 15.50 17.05 -1.23
N GLU A 259 14.75 16.48 -2.17
CA GLU A 259 15.00 16.53 -3.61
C GLU A 259 14.03 17.49 -4.30
N PHE A 260 14.60 18.38 -5.09
CA PHE A 260 13.89 19.35 -5.91
C PHE A 260 14.20 19.13 -7.37
N THR A 261 13.25 19.52 -8.21
CA THR A 261 13.38 19.47 -9.65
C THR A 261 12.91 20.79 -10.22
N VAL A 262 13.71 21.38 -11.11
CA VAL A 262 13.37 22.60 -11.83
C VAL A 262 13.33 22.32 -13.31
N LEU A 263 12.19 22.59 -13.94
CA LEU A 263 12.07 22.62 -15.40
C LEU A 263 11.98 24.08 -15.84
N ALA A 264 12.83 24.50 -16.79
CA ALA A 264 12.87 25.87 -17.28
C ALA A 264 13.18 25.92 -18.78
N VAL A 265 12.92 27.07 -19.40
CA VAL A 265 13.34 27.36 -20.79
C VAL A 265 14.58 28.22 -20.76
N VAL A 266 15.65 27.78 -21.42
CA VAL A 266 16.94 28.47 -21.44
C VAL A 266 17.46 28.66 -22.87
N ASP A 267 18.36 29.63 -23.06
CA ASP A 267 18.97 29.93 -24.35
C ASP A 267 20.04 28.91 -24.74
N ASP A 268 20.85 28.47 -23.79
CA ASP A 268 21.92 27.48 -23.99
C ASP A 268 22.37 26.81 -22.68
N GLU A 269 23.32 25.87 -22.78
CA GLU A 269 23.95 25.21 -21.63
C GLU A 269 24.68 26.20 -20.70
N GLY A 270 25.19 27.31 -21.23
CA GLY A 270 25.86 28.36 -20.46
C GLY A 270 24.90 29.05 -19.49
N GLN A 271 23.71 29.42 -19.96
CA GLN A 271 22.67 30.01 -19.11
C GLN A 271 22.21 29.01 -18.02
N LEU A 272 22.06 27.73 -18.34
CA LEU A 272 21.74 26.72 -17.34
C LEU A 272 22.83 26.60 -16.28
N ARG A 273 24.10 26.63 -16.70
CA ARG A 273 25.25 26.61 -15.79
C ARG A 273 25.27 27.81 -14.86
N ASP A 274 24.97 29.00 -15.37
CA ASP A 274 24.88 30.22 -14.57
C ASP A 274 23.73 30.17 -13.56
N ILE A 275 22.56 29.67 -13.95
CA ILE A 275 21.43 29.43 -13.03
C ILE A 275 21.85 28.44 -11.94
N ALA A 276 22.38 27.27 -12.31
CA ALA A 276 22.76 26.23 -11.35
C ALA A 276 23.85 26.70 -10.37
N ALA A 277 24.85 27.45 -10.86
CA ALA A 277 25.90 28.03 -10.01
C ALA A 277 25.35 29.10 -9.06
N ARG A 278 24.44 29.96 -9.55
CA ARG A 278 23.75 30.97 -8.73
C ARG A 278 22.92 30.32 -7.62
N LEU A 279 22.18 29.25 -7.93
CA LEU A 279 21.41 28.51 -6.93
C LEU A 279 22.31 27.98 -5.81
N CYS A 280 23.45 27.37 -6.14
CA CYS A 280 24.42 26.88 -5.14
C CYS A 280 24.91 28.03 -4.23
N LEU A 281 25.27 29.17 -4.82
CA LEU A 281 25.76 30.35 -4.09
C LEU A 281 24.68 30.98 -3.22
N THR A 282 23.49 31.21 -3.77
CA THR A 282 22.39 31.87 -3.06
C THR A 282 21.88 31.03 -1.90
N VAL A 283 21.69 29.73 -2.11
CA VAL A 283 21.25 28.80 -1.05
C VAL A 283 22.29 28.72 0.07
N HIS A 284 23.58 28.63 -0.28
CA HIS A 284 24.66 28.67 0.70
C HIS A 284 24.68 29.96 1.52
N ALA A 285 24.51 31.11 0.87
CA ALA A 285 24.58 32.41 1.52
C ALA A 285 23.36 32.73 2.41
N HIS A 286 22.15 32.29 2.03
CA HIS A 286 20.91 32.75 2.66
C HIS A 286 20.19 31.69 3.49
N ALA A 287 20.30 30.40 3.15
CA ALA A 287 19.69 29.31 3.93
C ALA A 287 20.69 28.61 4.86
N GLY A 288 21.99 28.92 4.77
CA GLY A 288 23.02 28.31 5.62
C GLY A 288 23.27 26.83 5.33
N VAL A 289 22.79 26.34 4.18
CA VAL A 289 22.92 24.95 3.72
C VAL A 289 23.54 24.92 2.33
N THR A 290 24.15 23.80 1.94
CA THR A 290 24.67 23.65 0.58
C THR A 290 23.77 22.74 -0.24
N ILE A 291 23.74 22.93 -1.55
CA ILE A 291 23.01 22.06 -2.48
C ILE A 291 23.97 21.50 -3.53
N SER A 292 23.70 20.27 -3.95
CA SER A 292 24.28 19.69 -5.15
C SER A 292 23.27 19.76 -6.28
N VAL A 293 23.73 20.06 -7.50
CA VAL A 293 22.85 20.26 -8.66
C VAL A 293 23.36 19.48 -9.86
N GLY A 294 22.51 18.66 -10.46
CA GLY A 294 22.72 18.05 -11.77
C GLY A 294 21.81 18.71 -12.81
N GLY A 295 22.37 19.17 -13.93
CA GLY A 295 21.61 19.92 -14.93
C GLY A 295 21.80 19.41 -16.35
N VAL A 296 20.72 19.31 -17.11
CA VAL A 296 20.77 19.02 -18.55
C VAL A 296 20.02 20.03 -19.38
N THR A 297 20.58 20.40 -20.54
CA THR A 297 19.85 21.11 -21.60
C THR A 297 19.56 20.18 -22.77
N ALA A 298 18.41 20.39 -23.40
CA ALA A 298 18.02 19.68 -24.61
C ALA A 298 17.29 20.63 -25.59
N ASP A 299 17.54 20.45 -26.88
CA ASP A 299 16.85 21.23 -27.92
C ASP A 299 15.57 20.50 -28.37
N PRO A 300 14.38 21.13 -28.26
CA PRO A 300 13.15 20.54 -28.77
C PRO A 300 13.07 20.73 -30.29
N LYS A 301 13.74 19.87 -31.08
CA LYS A 301 13.78 20.00 -32.56
C LYS A 301 12.54 19.50 -33.31
N GLU A 302 11.77 18.57 -32.75
CA GLU A 302 10.50 18.08 -33.34
C GLU A 302 9.41 18.02 -32.25
N LEU A 303 8.30 18.75 -32.43
CA LEU A 303 7.13 18.69 -31.55
C LEU A 303 5.92 18.22 -32.38
N TYR A 304 5.37 17.04 -32.08
CA TYR A 304 4.11 16.57 -32.67
C TYR A 304 2.95 16.77 -31.69
N ASP A 305 1.87 17.34 -32.22
CA ASP A 305 0.69 17.82 -31.49
C ASP A 305 -0.25 16.64 -31.16
N ASP A 306 0.03 15.90 -30.07
CA ASP A 306 -0.96 14.97 -29.51
C ASP A 306 -0.94 14.98 -27.96
N ASP A 307 -2.08 15.32 -27.37
CA ASP A 307 -2.17 16.14 -26.15
C ASP A 307 -2.45 15.34 -24.86
N SER A 308 -2.18 14.02 -24.80
CA SER A 308 -2.60 13.27 -23.58
C SER A 308 -1.85 12.00 -23.17
N ALA A 309 -0.85 11.50 -23.90
CA ALA A 309 -0.21 10.21 -23.57
C ALA A 309 1.33 10.19 -23.53
N GLN A 310 2.02 11.30 -23.83
CA GLN A 310 3.46 11.32 -24.10
C GLN A 310 4.30 12.08 -23.04
N THR A 311 3.66 12.73 -22.08
CA THR A 311 4.31 13.57 -21.06
C THR A 311 5.26 12.84 -20.09
N PRO A 312 4.98 11.61 -19.63
CA PRO A 312 5.86 10.93 -18.69
C PRO A 312 7.20 10.51 -19.28
N HIS A 313 7.19 9.89 -20.48
CA HIS A 313 8.40 9.34 -21.10
C HIS A 313 9.40 10.43 -21.55
N GLY A 314 8.92 11.59 -21.99
CA GLY A 314 9.80 12.70 -22.36
C GLY A 314 10.49 13.34 -21.15
N LEU A 315 9.79 13.47 -20.02
CA LEU A 315 10.39 14.05 -18.82
C LEU A 315 11.42 13.11 -18.17
N ASP A 316 11.16 11.80 -18.17
CA ASP A 316 12.09 10.78 -17.64
C ASP A 316 13.43 10.78 -18.40
N GLN A 317 13.43 11.07 -19.71
CA GLN A 317 14.65 11.20 -20.52
C GLN A 317 15.52 12.40 -20.14
N LEU A 318 14.96 13.42 -19.47
CA LEU A 318 15.71 14.56 -18.93
C LEU A 318 16.12 14.34 -17.47
N ILE A 319 15.26 13.71 -16.67
CA ILE A 319 15.51 13.47 -15.24
C ILE A 319 16.67 12.49 -15.05
N ALA A 320 16.68 11.37 -15.78
CA ALA A 320 17.71 10.34 -15.62
C ALA A 320 19.15 10.86 -15.83
N PRO A 321 19.49 11.58 -16.93
CA PRO A 321 20.83 12.13 -17.08
C PRO A 321 21.11 13.27 -16.09
N ALA A 322 20.12 14.09 -15.72
CA ALA A 322 20.31 15.11 -14.69
C ALA A 322 20.65 14.51 -13.31
N ASP A 323 20.01 13.40 -12.94
CA ASP A 323 20.30 12.68 -11.70
C ASP A 323 21.72 12.08 -11.68
N HIS A 324 22.18 11.52 -12.81
CA HIS A 324 23.57 11.11 -12.95
C HIS A 324 24.57 12.26 -12.74
N LEU A 325 24.26 13.45 -13.22
CA LEU A 325 25.10 14.64 -13.01
C LEU A 325 25.03 15.15 -11.56
N LEU A 326 23.87 15.03 -10.90
CA LEU A 326 23.73 15.31 -9.47
C LEU A 326 24.63 14.39 -8.65
N TYR A 327 24.64 13.09 -8.97
CA TYR A 327 25.52 12.12 -8.34
C TYR A 327 27.00 12.50 -8.53
N ALA A 328 27.39 12.95 -9.72
CA ALA A 328 28.74 13.45 -9.97
C ALA A 328 29.06 14.71 -9.15
N ALA A 329 28.13 15.66 -9.02
CA ALA A 329 28.28 16.85 -8.18
C ALA A 329 28.54 16.48 -6.71
N LYS A 330 27.81 15.49 -6.19
CA LYS A 330 27.99 14.95 -4.83
C LYS A 330 29.39 14.35 -4.62
N HIS A 331 29.91 13.62 -5.60
CA HIS A 331 31.26 13.00 -5.52
C HIS A 331 32.41 13.98 -5.67
N LEU A 332 32.22 15.04 -6.45
CA LEU A 332 33.24 16.06 -6.66
C LEU A 332 33.43 16.99 -5.44
N GLY A 333 32.68 16.77 -4.35
CA GLY A 333 32.83 17.50 -3.10
C GLY A 333 31.63 18.38 -2.74
N ARG A 334 30.46 18.15 -3.33
CA ARG A 334 29.19 18.83 -2.99
C ARG A 334 29.23 20.35 -3.19
N ASN A 335 28.16 21.05 -2.82
CA ASN A 335 27.99 22.49 -2.97
C ASN A 335 28.36 23.01 -4.37
N ARG A 336 27.88 22.33 -5.42
CA ARG A 336 28.27 22.60 -6.80
C ARG A 336 27.26 22.08 -7.78
N SER A 337 27.37 22.59 -9.00
CA SER A 337 26.62 22.11 -10.15
C SER A 337 27.51 21.33 -11.12
N VAL A 338 26.94 20.30 -11.74
CA VAL A 338 27.48 19.67 -12.95
C VAL A 338 26.39 19.75 -14.01
N VAL A 339 26.71 20.36 -15.15
CA VAL A 339 25.77 20.61 -16.25
C VAL A 339 26.32 20.03 -17.53
N SER A 340 25.45 19.47 -18.37
CA SER A 340 25.80 18.97 -19.71
C SER A 340 24.64 19.19 -20.69
N SER A 341 24.94 19.22 -21.98
CA SER A 341 23.95 19.19 -23.06
C SER A 341 23.78 17.77 -23.59
N ILE A 342 22.54 17.37 -23.88
CA ILE A 342 22.25 16.10 -24.56
C ILE A 342 21.88 16.36 -26.03
N ALA A 343 22.53 15.64 -26.94
CA ALA A 343 22.50 15.96 -28.37
C ALA A 343 21.19 15.58 -29.10
N GLU A 344 20.36 14.72 -28.50
CA GLU A 344 19.12 14.23 -29.13
C GLU A 344 18.00 14.09 -28.09
N PHE A 345 16.97 14.94 -28.21
CA PHE A 345 15.71 14.84 -27.50
C PHE A 345 14.58 14.82 -28.53
N SER A 346 13.93 13.66 -28.71
CA SER A 346 12.77 13.55 -29.60
C SER A 346 11.51 13.36 -28.76
N TRP A 347 10.60 14.33 -28.83
CA TRP A 347 9.23 14.15 -28.36
C TRP A 347 8.45 13.35 -29.41
N ARG A 348 8.72 12.04 -29.50
CA ARG A 348 8.03 11.12 -30.43
C ARG A 348 7.17 10.11 -29.67
N ALA A 349 5.99 9.85 -30.24
CA ALA A 349 5.27 8.61 -30.04
C ALA A 349 6.19 7.42 -30.37
N ALA A 350 6.18 6.38 -29.53
CA ALA A 350 6.79 5.11 -29.88
C ALA A 350 6.09 4.55 -31.14
N ASP A 351 6.75 4.63 -32.29
CA ASP A 351 6.38 3.84 -33.46
C ASP A 351 6.75 2.39 -33.16
N THR A 352 5.74 1.57 -32.88
CA THR A 352 5.82 0.11 -32.88
C THR A 352 6.02 -0.39 -34.32
N ALA A 353 7.19 -0.15 -34.92
CA ALA A 353 7.65 -0.85 -36.12
C ALA A 353 9.14 -0.61 -36.39
N ALA A 354 9.89 -1.71 -36.46
CA ALA A 354 11.22 -1.86 -37.05
C ALA A 354 12.46 -1.49 -36.19
N THR A 355 12.95 -2.46 -35.43
CA THR A 355 14.37 -2.84 -35.45
C THR A 355 14.50 -4.33 -35.13
N ARG A 356 15.09 -5.08 -36.06
CA ARG A 356 15.42 -6.51 -35.91
C ARG A 356 16.51 -6.67 -34.86
N PRO A 357 16.57 -7.78 -34.10
CA PRO A 357 17.66 -8.03 -33.16
C PRO A 357 18.96 -8.27 -33.93
N GLY A 358 19.88 -7.31 -33.84
CA GLY A 358 21.28 -7.45 -34.23
C GLY A 358 22.02 -8.27 -33.19
N ARG A 359 22.72 -9.29 -33.67
CA ARG A 359 23.62 -10.22 -32.96
C ARG A 359 24.49 -9.53 -31.89
N ALA A 360 24.45 -10.02 -30.66
CA ALA A 360 25.31 -9.58 -29.56
C ALA A 360 26.82 -9.75 -29.88
N PRO A 361 27.69 -8.78 -29.55
CA PRO A 361 29.12 -8.97 -29.58
C PRO A 361 29.59 -9.81 -28.38
N ALA A 362 30.50 -10.75 -28.65
CA ALA A 362 31.13 -11.61 -27.65
C ALA A 362 32.10 -10.82 -26.75
N PRO A 363 32.25 -11.21 -25.47
CA PRO A 363 33.26 -10.62 -24.59
C PRO A 363 34.68 -11.06 -25.00
N PRO A 364 35.71 -10.21 -24.85
CA PRO A 364 37.07 -10.58 -25.18
C PRO A 364 37.64 -11.58 -24.17
N ALA A 365 38.31 -12.59 -24.71
CA ALA A 365 39.10 -13.56 -23.97
C ALA A 365 40.42 -12.92 -23.48
N THR A 366 40.76 -13.13 -22.22
CA THR A 366 42.16 -13.13 -21.78
C THR A 366 42.45 -14.40 -21.00
N SER A 367 43.37 -15.16 -21.57
CA SER A 367 44.02 -16.36 -21.08
C SER A 367 44.96 -16.07 -19.91
N GLY A 368 44.99 -16.95 -18.91
CA GLY A 368 46.02 -16.94 -17.87
C GLY A 368 45.91 -18.14 -16.93
N THR A 369 46.52 -19.25 -17.36
CA THR A 369 46.70 -20.51 -16.63
C THR A 369 47.50 -20.37 -15.32
N SER A 370 47.09 -21.04 -14.24
CA SER A 370 47.92 -22.04 -13.52
C SER A 370 47.19 -22.69 -12.34
N THR A 371 47.59 -23.92 -12.07
CA THR A 371 46.98 -24.99 -11.28
C THR A 371 47.39 -25.00 -9.79
N PRO A 372 46.80 -25.89 -8.95
CA PRO A 372 46.60 -25.70 -7.51
C PRO A 372 47.61 -26.43 -6.60
N ARG A 373 47.81 -25.93 -5.36
CA ARG A 373 48.18 -26.75 -4.18
C ARG A 373 48.15 -26.02 -2.83
N GLU A 374 47.63 -26.76 -1.83
CA GLU A 374 48.02 -26.86 -0.41
C GLU A 374 48.05 -25.57 0.47
N LEU A 375 47.15 -25.47 1.46
CA LEU A 375 47.26 -25.92 2.86
C LEU A 375 48.15 -25.03 3.74
N ALA A 376 47.55 -24.60 4.86
CA ALA A 376 48.11 -23.87 6.01
C ALA A 376 48.23 -22.34 5.84
N ASP A 377 47.26 -21.61 6.40
CA ASP A 377 47.56 -20.70 7.53
C ASP A 377 46.29 -20.28 8.28
N THR A 378 45.98 -21.07 9.30
CA THR A 378 45.26 -20.66 10.51
C THR A 378 46.04 -19.53 11.20
N ALA A 379 45.72 -18.26 10.89
CA ALA A 379 45.88 -17.11 11.79
C ALA A 379 45.55 -15.77 11.10
N ALA A 380 44.28 -15.53 10.75
CA ALA A 380 43.83 -14.17 10.41
C ALA A 380 42.32 -13.92 10.67
N ILE A 381 41.67 -14.73 11.50
CA ILE A 381 40.33 -14.41 12.04
C ILE A 381 40.53 -13.51 13.26
N SER A 382 40.88 -12.25 13.00
CA SER A 382 40.86 -11.21 14.00
C SER A 382 40.75 -9.87 13.30
N ARG A 383 39.63 -9.18 13.56
CA ARG A 383 39.26 -7.80 13.15
C ARG A 383 38.36 -7.67 11.91
N VAL A 384 37.14 -8.19 12.02
CA VAL A 384 35.94 -7.39 11.69
C VAL A 384 34.93 -7.59 12.82
N ARG A 385 35.19 -6.93 13.95
CA ARG A 385 34.16 -6.64 14.94
C ARG A 385 33.62 -5.28 14.50
N THR A 386 32.62 -5.29 13.60
CA THR A 386 31.87 -4.07 13.28
C THR A 386 31.37 -3.49 14.60
N ARG A 387 31.79 -2.26 14.90
CA ARG A 387 31.19 -1.45 15.97
C ARG A 387 29.70 -1.42 15.67
N ARG A 388 28.88 -2.07 16.50
CA ARG A 388 27.43 -1.84 16.55
C ARG A 388 27.25 -0.34 16.74
N GLU A 389 26.73 0.39 15.75
CA GLU A 389 26.14 1.70 15.98
C GLU A 389 24.84 1.47 16.76
N SER A 390 24.97 1.22 18.06
CA SER A 390 23.84 1.16 18.99
C SER A 390 23.12 2.52 18.95
N MET A 391 21.79 2.51 18.84
CA MET A 391 21.00 3.75 18.83
C MET A 391 21.12 4.55 20.13
N ILE A 392 21.54 3.89 21.21
CA ILE A 392 21.78 4.44 22.55
C ILE A 392 23.25 4.28 22.97
N GLU A 393 23.70 5.11 23.91
CA GLU A 393 25.01 5.01 24.56
C GLU A 393 24.79 4.62 26.04
N ILE A 394 25.42 3.54 26.52
CA ILE A 394 25.40 3.13 27.93
C ILE A 394 26.76 3.42 28.53
N LEU A 395 26.79 4.33 29.50
CA LEU A 395 27.99 4.90 30.10
C LEU A 395 28.19 4.43 31.52
N HIS A 396 29.43 4.12 31.88
CA HIS A 396 29.82 3.77 33.24
C HIS A 396 30.21 5.04 34.01
N PRO A 397 29.72 5.25 35.24
CA PRO A 397 29.94 6.48 36.01
C PRO A 397 31.43 6.80 36.22
N TYR A 398 32.25 5.77 36.48
CA TYR A 398 33.69 5.93 36.66
C TYR A 398 34.48 6.14 35.35
N TYR A 399 34.30 5.27 34.35
CA TYR A 399 35.12 5.29 33.13
C TYR A 399 34.72 6.42 32.17
N ASP A 400 33.46 6.85 32.21
CA ASP A 400 32.90 7.82 31.28
C ASP A 400 32.53 9.15 31.96
N ALA A 401 33.08 9.43 33.14
CA ALA A 401 32.74 10.59 33.97
C ALA A 401 32.77 11.93 33.20
N ALA A 402 33.80 12.14 32.37
CA ALA A 402 33.93 13.36 31.55
C ALA A 402 32.83 13.47 30.48
N ARG A 403 32.43 12.35 29.89
CA ARG A 403 31.35 12.28 28.89
C ARG A 403 30.00 12.51 29.55
N ILE A 404 29.78 11.93 30.72
CA ILE A 404 28.56 12.13 31.51
C ILE A 404 28.44 13.62 31.89
N ALA A 405 29.49 14.22 32.45
CA ALA A 405 29.50 15.64 32.80
C ALA A 405 29.17 16.54 31.59
N GLN A 406 29.77 16.26 30.42
CA GLN A 406 29.44 16.98 29.18
C GLN A 406 27.96 16.85 28.80
N LEU A 407 27.38 15.66 28.93
CA LEU A 407 26.00 15.40 28.55
C LEU A 407 24.99 16.01 29.54
N THR A 408 25.33 16.06 30.83
CA THR A 408 24.48 16.63 31.89
C THR A 408 24.61 18.15 32.02
N ASP A 409 25.76 18.73 31.67
CA ASP A 409 25.97 20.19 31.68
C ASP A 409 25.37 20.89 30.46
N ALA A 410 25.06 20.14 29.39
CA ALA A 410 24.42 20.69 28.21
C ALA A 410 23.02 21.21 28.55
N SER A 411 22.83 22.54 28.48
CA SER A 411 21.63 23.31 28.88
C SER A 411 20.30 22.92 28.21
N HIS A 412 20.29 21.90 27.35
CA HIS A 412 19.14 21.47 26.58
C HIS A 412 18.77 19.99 26.75
N ARG A 413 19.50 19.19 27.54
CA ARG A 413 19.17 17.77 27.75
C ARG A 413 18.42 17.55 29.05
N GLU A 414 17.42 16.69 29.02
CA GLU A 414 16.69 16.26 30.21
C GLU A 414 17.47 15.16 30.93
N LEU A 415 17.64 15.27 32.25
CA LEU A 415 18.18 14.22 33.10
C LEU A 415 17.03 13.56 33.87
N VAL A 416 16.86 12.26 33.67
CA VAL A 416 15.92 11.43 34.43
C VAL A 416 16.73 10.56 35.39
N ASP A 417 16.45 10.62 36.69
CA ASP A 417 17.07 9.73 37.68
C ASP A 417 16.05 8.71 38.19
N MET A 418 16.32 7.43 37.93
CA MET A 418 15.46 6.31 38.32
C MET A 418 15.74 5.82 39.75
N TRP A 419 16.89 6.13 40.32
CA TRP A 419 17.31 5.58 41.62
C TRP A 419 16.37 5.86 42.79
N PRO A 420 15.79 7.08 42.95
CA PRO A 420 14.88 7.35 44.06
C PRO A 420 13.71 6.35 44.14
N SER A 421 13.08 6.03 43.00
CA SER A 421 12.00 5.04 42.93
C SER A 421 12.53 3.60 42.95
N ALA A 422 13.66 3.33 42.30
CA ALA A 422 14.24 2.00 42.24
C ALA A 422 14.66 1.47 43.62
N ILE A 423 15.22 2.32 44.49
CA ILE A 423 15.63 1.92 45.84
C ILE A 423 14.43 1.51 46.69
N GLU A 424 13.33 2.26 46.62
CA GLU A 424 12.10 1.94 47.35
C GLU A 424 11.55 0.58 46.94
N GLU A 425 11.47 0.32 45.63
CA GLU A 425 11.00 -0.97 45.11
C GLU A 425 11.97 -2.11 45.41
N LEU A 426 13.29 -1.93 45.25
CA LEU A 426 14.29 -2.95 45.55
C LEU A 426 14.29 -3.35 47.04
N ARG A 427 14.16 -2.39 47.95
CA ARG A 427 14.03 -2.67 49.39
C ARG A 427 12.76 -3.44 49.72
N ALA A 428 11.65 -3.10 49.05
CA ALA A 428 10.41 -3.85 49.20
C ALA A 428 10.56 -5.30 48.69
N LEU A 429 11.30 -5.52 47.60
CA LEU A 429 11.58 -6.86 47.08
C LEU A 429 12.52 -7.66 48.00
N ASP A 430 13.59 -7.05 48.50
CA ASP A 430 14.53 -7.67 49.44
C ASP A 430 13.81 -8.13 50.72
N ALA A 431 12.92 -7.29 51.26
CA ALA A 431 12.14 -7.62 52.46
C ALA A 431 11.21 -8.83 52.24
N LEU A 432 10.72 -9.05 51.02
CA LEU A 432 9.83 -10.15 50.66
C LEU A 432 10.60 -11.44 50.31
N GLU A 433 11.79 -11.33 49.71
CA GLU A 433 12.63 -12.49 49.35
C GLU A 433 13.09 -13.30 50.58
N HIS A 434 13.19 -12.67 51.74
CA HIS A 434 13.45 -13.34 53.01
C HIS A 434 12.36 -14.33 53.47
N ILE A 435 11.22 -14.37 52.78
CA ILE A 435 10.06 -15.19 53.15
C ILE A 435 9.97 -16.48 52.29
N GLU A 436 10.67 -16.56 51.15
CA GLU A 436 10.59 -17.72 50.24
C GLU A 436 11.70 -18.76 50.48
N PRO A 437 11.37 -20.01 50.88
CA PRO A 437 12.37 -21.05 51.04
C PRO A 437 12.87 -21.54 49.66
N GLY A 438 14.14 -21.25 49.35
CA GLY A 438 14.87 -21.87 48.23
C GLY A 438 15.25 -20.95 47.07
N TYR A 439 14.98 -19.64 47.14
CA TYR A 439 15.41 -18.67 46.13
C TYR A 439 16.18 -17.53 46.79
N SER A 440 17.49 -17.46 46.57
CA SER A 440 18.31 -16.30 46.95
C SER A 440 19.50 -16.17 45.98
N PRO A 441 19.32 -15.56 44.80
CA PRO A 441 20.41 -15.47 43.83
C PRO A 441 21.33 -14.27 44.04
N HIS A 442 20.90 -13.24 44.79
CA HIS A 442 21.66 -12.01 44.98
C HIS A 442 21.78 -11.73 46.48
N GLY A 443 23.00 -11.59 46.99
CA GLY A 443 23.19 -11.11 48.36
C GLY A 443 22.50 -9.77 48.54
N LEU A 444 21.93 -9.51 49.71
CA LEU A 444 21.31 -8.22 50.03
C LEU A 444 22.27 -7.09 49.67
N VAL A 445 21.82 -6.21 48.78
CA VAL A 445 22.60 -5.06 48.34
C VAL A 445 22.32 -3.93 49.33
N ASP A 446 23.38 -3.39 49.94
CA ASP A 446 23.24 -2.25 50.84
C ASP A 446 23.00 -0.97 50.03
N PHE A 447 21.72 -0.65 49.81
CA PHE A 447 21.30 0.57 49.11
C PHE A 447 21.41 1.83 50.00
N ASP A 448 21.92 1.75 51.23
CA ASP A 448 22.28 2.94 52.02
C ASP A 448 23.72 3.40 51.75
N ASP A 449 24.57 2.54 51.15
CA ASP A 449 25.93 2.90 50.72
C ASP A 449 25.95 3.54 49.32
N PRO A 450 26.32 4.83 49.18
CA PRO A 450 26.41 5.49 47.89
C PRO A 450 27.40 4.83 46.93
N ALA A 451 28.47 4.21 47.44
CA ALA A 451 29.47 3.55 46.59
C ALA A 451 28.88 2.32 45.90
N VAL A 452 27.97 1.61 46.56
CA VAL A 452 27.26 0.45 46.00
C VAL A 452 26.29 0.91 44.92
N ILE A 453 25.55 2.00 45.15
CA ILE A 453 24.67 2.61 44.14
C ILE A 453 25.48 3.03 42.92
N ASP A 454 26.61 3.70 43.11
CA ASP A 454 27.44 4.18 42.01
C ASP A 454 28.05 3.04 41.17
N ASP A 455 28.53 1.96 41.80
CA ASP A 455 29.03 0.76 41.10
C ASP A 455 27.94 0.12 40.22
N ARG A 456 26.71 0.07 40.75
CA ARG A 456 25.53 -0.47 40.09
C ARG A 456 24.81 0.54 39.18
N THR A 457 25.34 1.75 38.98
CA THR A 457 24.70 2.80 38.15
C THR A 457 25.19 2.76 36.71
N ARG A 458 24.28 3.00 35.76
CA ARG A 458 24.60 3.31 34.36
C ARG A 458 23.89 4.59 33.93
N TYR A 459 24.52 5.35 33.03
CA TYR A 459 23.91 6.50 32.37
C TYR A 459 23.58 6.12 30.92
N VAL A 460 22.31 6.18 30.56
CA VAL A 460 21.84 5.80 29.23
C VAL A 460 21.42 7.04 28.46
N LEU A 461 22.10 7.31 27.34
CA LEU A 461 21.77 8.40 26.44
C LEU A 461 20.73 7.92 25.40
N ILE A 462 19.54 8.51 25.46
CA ILE A 462 18.46 8.29 24.49
C ILE A 462 18.42 9.49 23.53
N ASN A 463 19.18 9.38 22.44
CA ASN A 463 19.44 10.50 21.52
C ASN A 463 18.16 11.14 20.97
N TRP A 464 17.20 10.33 20.53
CA TRP A 464 15.96 10.81 19.90
C TRP A 464 14.97 11.44 20.88
N ARG A 465 15.14 11.22 22.19
CA ARG A 465 14.39 11.92 23.25
C ARG A 465 15.13 13.14 23.78
N ASN A 466 16.41 13.29 23.41
CA ASN A 466 17.30 14.28 23.98
C ASN A 466 17.42 14.16 25.52
N THR A 467 17.43 12.92 26.01
CA THR A 467 17.37 12.58 27.43
C THR A 467 18.54 11.69 27.85
N VAL A 468 19.10 11.94 29.03
CA VAL A 468 20.03 11.03 29.72
C VAL A 468 19.28 10.42 30.92
N VAL A 469 19.35 9.11 31.05
CA VAL A 469 18.71 8.38 32.16
C VAL A 469 19.80 7.80 33.07
N ARG A 470 19.83 8.22 34.34
CA ARG A 470 20.63 7.59 35.39
C ARG A 470 19.81 6.45 35.97
N MET A 471 20.28 5.21 35.83
CA MET A 471 19.50 4.01 36.19
C MET A 471 20.37 2.87 36.72
N PRO A 472 19.76 1.83 37.34
CA PRO A 472 20.47 0.62 37.73
C PRO A 472 21.06 -0.14 36.54
N ASP A 473 22.05 -0.99 36.82
CA ASP A 473 22.66 -1.89 35.85
C ASP A 473 21.68 -2.95 35.30
N ALA A 474 22.15 -3.75 34.35
CA ALA A 474 21.32 -4.70 33.62
C ALA A 474 20.64 -5.74 34.51
N GLU A 475 21.28 -6.13 35.62
CA GLU A 475 20.84 -7.16 36.56
C GLU A 475 19.74 -6.59 37.47
N LEU A 476 20.02 -5.47 38.15
CA LEU A 476 19.04 -4.82 39.03
C LEU A 476 17.83 -4.30 38.26
N PHE A 477 18.05 -3.72 37.08
CA PHE A 477 16.96 -3.23 36.24
C PHE A 477 16.06 -4.38 35.76
N TYR A 478 16.63 -5.54 35.42
CA TYR A 478 15.84 -6.71 35.05
C TYR A 478 14.97 -7.20 36.23
N ARG A 479 15.56 -7.28 37.43
CA ARG A 479 14.87 -7.67 38.66
C ARG A 479 13.68 -6.75 38.96
N LEU A 480 13.88 -5.43 38.85
CA LEU A 480 12.82 -4.43 39.00
C LEU A 480 11.72 -4.58 37.93
N LYS A 481 12.11 -4.53 36.66
CA LYS A 481 11.18 -4.57 35.52
C LYS A 481 10.28 -5.80 35.55
N THR A 482 10.79 -6.92 36.03
CA THR A 482 10.10 -8.20 36.00
C THR A 482 9.62 -8.68 37.37
N ALA A 483 9.69 -7.82 38.40
CA ALA A 483 9.23 -8.12 39.75
C ALA A 483 7.76 -8.60 39.79
N ARG A 484 6.90 -7.98 38.98
CA ARG A 484 5.46 -8.33 38.89
C ARG A 484 5.17 -9.61 38.09
N ASN A 485 6.18 -10.19 37.44
CA ASN A 485 6.05 -11.47 36.74
C ASN A 485 6.25 -12.67 37.69
N ARG A 486 6.84 -12.43 38.86
CA ARG A 486 7.08 -13.47 39.87
C ARG A 486 5.77 -14.18 40.23
N PHE A 487 5.87 -15.48 40.47
CA PHE A 487 4.76 -16.40 40.76
C PHE A 487 3.82 -16.69 39.59
N LEU A 488 3.70 -15.79 38.61
CA LEU A 488 3.08 -16.10 37.33
C LEU A 488 4.03 -16.89 36.42
N LEU A 489 5.33 -16.56 36.52
CA LEU A 489 6.46 -17.29 35.96
C LEU A 489 7.38 -17.75 37.10
N THR A 490 7.84 -18.99 37.01
CA THR A 490 8.92 -19.47 37.89
C THR A 490 10.24 -18.80 37.52
N GLY A 491 11.20 -18.71 38.46
CA GLY A 491 12.53 -18.14 38.17
C GLY A 491 13.20 -18.77 36.94
N SER A 492 13.12 -20.10 36.81
CA SER A 492 13.66 -20.81 35.65
C SER A 492 12.94 -20.49 34.33
N GLU A 493 11.62 -20.26 34.35
CA GLU A 493 10.87 -19.85 33.16
C GLU A 493 11.26 -18.43 32.75
N GLN A 494 11.46 -17.57 33.73
CA GLN A 494 11.83 -16.18 33.55
C GLN A 494 13.25 -16.03 32.99
N GLU A 495 14.22 -16.81 33.50
CA GLU A 495 15.57 -16.92 32.95
C GLU A 495 15.57 -17.46 31.51
N ARG A 496 14.84 -18.55 31.23
CA ARG A 496 14.71 -19.07 29.86
C ARG A 496 14.13 -18.05 28.90
N TRP A 497 13.12 -17.29 29.33
CA TRP A 497 12.52 -16.23 28.52
C TRP A 497 13.45 -15.04 28.32
N HIS A 498 14.25 -14.70 29.35
CA HIS A 498 15.26 -13.66 29.29
C HIS A 498 16.34 -13.94 28.24
N ASP A 499 16.88 -15.17 28.29
CA ASP A 499 18.00 -15.62 27.45
C ASP A 499 17.57 -15.99 26.02
N ALA A 500 16.26 -16.04 25.76
CA ALA A 500 15.73 -16.37 24.45
C ALA A 500 15.99 -15.27 23.42
N THR A 501 16.26 -15.71 22.19
CA THR A 501 16.23 -14.84 21.02
C THR A 501 14.93 -15.07 20.27
N VAL A 502 14.07 -14.06 20.24
CA VAL A 502 12.79 -14.08 19.52
C VAL A 502 12.98 -13.43 18.14
N ALA A 503 12.69 -14.15 17.08
CA ALA A 503 12.67 -13.60 15.73
C ALA A 503 11.27 -13.08 15.41
N VAL A 504 11.16 -11.84 14.93
CA VAL A 504 9.90 -11.24 14.49
C VAL A 504 10.06 -10.74 13.06
N ALA A 505 9.29 -11.31 12.14
CA ALA A 505 9.29 -10.90 10.74
C ALA A 505 7.96 -10.25 10.38
N GLY A 506 8.01 -9.03 9.84
CA GLY A 506 6.84 -8.16 9.68
C GLY A 506 6.55 -7.39 10.97
N LEU A 507 6.64 -6.06 10.92
CA LEU A 507 6.53 -5.17 12.07
C LEU A 507 5.25 -4.34 12.08
N SER A 508 4.29 -4.59 11.17
CA SER A 508 2.96 -3.99 11.30
C SER A 508 2.26 -4.55 12.57
N VAL A 509 1.59 -5.70 12.47
CA VAL A 509 1.03 -6.38 13.65
C VAL A 509 2.14 -6.94 14.55
N GLY A 510 3.24 -7.42 13.96
CA GLY A 510 4.35 -7.98 14.71
C GLY A 510 5.06 -7.01 15.66
N SER A 511 4.94 -5.69 15.48
CA SER A 511 5.47 -4.72 16.46
C SER A 511 4.77 -4.83 17.81
N SER A 512 3.48 -5.15 17.84
CA SER A 512 2.72 -5.40 19.07
C SER A 512 3.18 -6.68 19.77
N ALA A 513 3.52 -7.72 19.00
CA ALA A 513 4.08 -8.97 19.53
C ALA A 513 5.47 -8.74 20.12
N LEU A 514 6.32 -8.03 19.39
CA LEU A 514 7.66 -7.65 19.81
C LEU A 514 7.64 -6.85 21.12
N ALA A 515 6.79 -5.82 21.21
CA ALA A 515 6.60 -5.02 22.42
C ALA A 515 6.12 -5.87 23.59
N SER A 516 5.15 -6.76 23.36
CA SER A 516 4.63 -7.68 24.39
C SER A 516 5.70 -8.68 24.87
N CYS A 517 6.57 -9.15 23.99
CA CYS A 517 7.71 -9.99 24.36
C CYS A 517 8.69 -9.23 25.27
N ALA A 518 9.04 -8.00 24.88
CA ALA A 518 9.94 -7.15 25.65
C ALA A 518 9.35 -6.75 27.02
N LEU A 519 8.05 -6.47 27.10
CA LEU A 519 7.35 -6.17 28.36
C LEU A 519 7.35 -7.35 29.33
N THR A 520 7.34 -8.58 28.82
CA THR A 520 7.33 -9.80 29.65
C THR A 520 8.71 -10.34 30.01
N GLY A 521 9.78 -9.70 29.53
CA GLY A 521 11.15 -9.94 30.01
C GLY A 521 12.15 -10.52 29.00
N ALA A 522 11.76 -10.75 27.74
CA ALA A 522 12.72 -11.14 26.70
C ALA A 522 13.67 -9.98 26.35
N ARG A 523 14.94 -10.30 26.06
CA ARG A 523 15.97 -9.30 25.69
C ARG A 523 16.64 -9.54 24.35
N GLY A 524 16.57 -10.74 23.77
CA GLY A 524 17.16 -11.06 22.47
C GLY A 524 16.13 -10.97 21.35
N PHE A 525 16.39 -10.16 20.33
CA PHE A 525 15.47 -9.98 19.19
C PHE A 525 16.19 -9.99 17.85
N HIS A 526 15.62 -10.71 16.88
CA HIS A 526 15.90 -10.53 15.46
C HIS A 526 14.66 -9.91 14.82
N ILE A 527 14.78 -8.75 14.17
CA ILE A 527 13.63 -8.05 13.58
C ILE A 527 13.83 -7.77 12.09
N ALA A 528 12.81 -8.06 11.28
CA ALA A 528 12.85 -7.90 9.84
C ALA A 528 11.58 -7.21 9.31
N ASP A 529 11.76 -6.07 8.62
CA ASP A 529 10.72 -5.35 7.90
C ASP A 529 11.40 -4.37 6.91
N SER A 530 10.82 -4.22 5.71
CA SER A 530 11.34 -3.34 4.65
C SER A 530 10.69 -1.95 4.61
N ASP A 531 9.57 -1.79 5.31
CA ASP A 531 8.70 -0.64 5.14
C ASP A 531 9.06 0.53 6.04
N ARG A 532 8.60 1.70 5.61
CA ARG A 532 8.52 2.91 6.44
C ARG A 532 7.12 3.05 7.00
N LEU A 533 7.00 3.74 8.13
CA LEU A 533 5.72 4.06 8.74
C LEU A 533 4.94 5.01 7.82
N SER A 534 3.73 4.62 7.45
CA SER A 534 2.76 5.45 6.74
C SER A 534 1.61 5.86 7.67
N PRO A 535 0.84 6.92 7.34
CA PRO A 535 -0.30 7.35 8.17
C PRO A 535 -1.32 6.25 8.43
N THR A 536 -1.53 5.33 7.48
CA THR A 536 -2.49 4.24 7.64
C THR A 536 -2.01 3.19 8.64
N ASN A 537 -0.71 3.14 8.99
CA ASN A 537 -0.19 2.24 10.03
C ASN A 537 -0.47 2.72 11.46
N LEU A 538 -0.72 4.02 11.65
CA LEU A 538 -0.94 4.62 12.97
C LEU A 538 -2.20 4.10 13.68
N ASN A 539 -3.10 3.41 12.96
CA ASN A 539 -4.27 2.78 13.57
C ASN A 539 -3.94 1.49 14.35
N ARG A 540 -2.76 0.90 14.16
CA ARG A 540 -2.42 -0.44 14.68
C ARG A 540 -0.98 -0.63 15.12
N MET A 541 -0.07 0.27 14.74
CA MET A 541 1.29 0.32 15.26
C MET A 541 1.42 1.39 16.33
N SER A 542 2.07 1.08 17.45
CA SER A 542 2.37 2.05 18.50
C SER A 542 3.51 3.01 18.09
N ALA A 543 3.15 4.03 17.32
CA ALA A 543 4.05 5.07 16.83
C ALA A 543 3.42 6.47 16.97
N SER A 544 4.26 7.51 16.93
CA SER A 544 3.83 8.90 16.94
C SER A 544 3.55 9.41 15.52
N ILE A 545 2.73 10.46 15.39
CA ILE A 545 2.63 11.23 14.13
C ILE A 545 4.00 11.79 13.70
N CYS A 546 4.91 12.01 14.65
CA CYS A 546 6.28 12.46 14.39
C CYS A 546 7.19 11.34 13.85
N ASP A 547 6.75 10.07 13.94
CA ASP A 547 7.50 8.92 13.45
C ASP A 547 7.16 8.59 11.97
N VAL A 548 6.19 9.29 11.36
CA VAL A 548 5.78 9.04 9.97
C VAL A 548 6.96 9.25 9.02
N GLY A 549 7.18 8.30 8.13
CA GLY A 549 8.33 8.27 7.22
C GLY A 549 9.57 7.60 7.79
N LEU A 550 9.67 7.33 9.10
CA LEU A 550 10.77 6.54 9.66
C LEU A 550 10.61 5.04 9.31
N SER A 551 11.72 4.31 9.31
CA SER A 551 11.66 2.85 9.14
C SER A 551 10.89 2.20 10.29
N LYS A 552 10.06 1.19 9.98
CA LYS A 552 9.38 0.40 11.03
C LYS A 552 10.39 -0.29 11.96
N ILE A 553 11.57 -0.68 11.45
CA ILE A 553 12.66 -1.23 12.27
C ILE A 553 13.18 -0.21 13.27
N ASP A 554 13.44 1.03 12.84
CA ASP A 554 13.94 2.08 13.74
C ASP A 554 12.93 2.36 14.86
N ILE A 555 11.64 2.42 14.52
CA ILE A 555 10.59 2.65 15.51
C ILE A 555 10.53 1.48 16.50
N ALA A 556 10.49 0.24 16.00
CA ALA A 556 10.44 -0.96 16.83
C ALA A 556 11.65 -1.06 17.78
N GLU A 557 12.86 -0.82 17.29
CA GLU A 557 14.07 -0.82 18.10
C GLU A 557 14.05 0.29 19.15
N ARG A 558 13.65 1.52 18.78
CA ARG A 558 13.49 2.63 19.75
C ARG A 558 12.55 2.23 20.89
N ARG A 559 11.42 1.58 20.58
CA ARG A 559 10.45 1.14 21.61
C ARG A 559 11.02 0.07 22.53
N ILE A 560 11.78 -0.89 22.00
CA ILE A 560 12.48 -1.88 22.82
C ILE A 560 13.48 -1.20 23.74
N LEU A 561 14.35 -0.33 23.19
CA LEU A 561 15.44 0.29 23.93
C LEU A 561 14.94 1.35 24.93
N GLU A 562 13.80 2.00 24.67
CA GLU A 562 13.12 2.87 25.65
C GLU A 562 12.59 2.07 26.85
N GLY A 563 12.16 0.81 26.64
CA GLY A 563 11.66 -0.05 27.70
C GLY A 563 12.74 -0.85 28.42
N ASP A 564 13.80 -1.23 27.72
CA ASP A 564 14.97 -1.93 28.29
C ASP A 564 16.22 -1.70 27.42
N PRO A 565 17.10 -0.78 27.82
CA PRO A 565 18.29 -0.43 27.04
C PRO A 565 19.32 -1.57 26.97
N TYR A 566 19.18 -2.61 27.80
CA TYR A 566 20.09 -3.75 27.79
C TYR A 566 19.68 -4.86 26.80
N SER A 567 18.63 -4.62 26.02
CA SER A 567 18.17 -5.55 24.98
C SER A 567 19.15 -5.62 23.80
N SER A 568 19.29 -6.80 23.19
CA SER A 568 20.06 -7.01 21.96
C SER A 568 19.13 -7.16 20.78
N VAL A 569 19.23 -6.25 19.81
CA VAL A 569 18.44 -6.26 18.58
C VAL A 569 19.36 -6.47 17.37
N THR A 570 19.10 -7.52 16.60
CA THR A 570 19.69 -7.75 15.28
C THR A 570 18.69 -7.34 14.21
N ARG A 571 19.13 -6.51 13.25
CA ARG A 571 18.25 -5.80 12.31
C ARG A 571 18.40 -6.35 10.89
N PHE A 572 17.26 -6.53 10.22
CA PHE A 572 17.18 -6.93 8.81
C PHE A 572 16.33 -5.91 8.04
N ALA A 573 16.94 -4.75 7.71
CA ALA A 573 16.29 -3.54 7.20
C ALA A 573 15.63 -3.67 5.82
N HIS A 574 15.91 -4.75 5.09
CA HIS A 574 15.28 -5.04 3.81
C HIS A 574 14.23 -6.15 3.91
N GLY A 575 13.74 -6.42 5.12
CA GLY A 575 12.82 -7.51 5.39
C GLY A 575 13.50 -8.88 5.42
N TYR A 576 12.68 -9.91 5.60
CA TYR A 576 13.14 -11.30 5.47
C TYR A 576 13.23 -11.66 3.98
N SER A 577 14.35 -12.26 3.59
CA SER A 577 14.55 -12.81 2.25
C SER A 577 15.38 -14.08 2.32
N THR A 578 15.40 -14.84 1.23
CA THR A 578 16.19 -16.07 1.13
C THR A 578 17.69 -15.85 1.31
N ASP A 579 18.21 -14.66 1.03
CA ASP A 579 19.64 -14.35 1.13
C ASP A 579 20.10 -14.14 2.58
N VAL A 580 19.20 -13.66 3.43
CA VAL A 580 19.47 -13.38 4.86
C VAL A 580 18.81 -14.39 5.79
N ALA A 581 18.10 -15.38 5.25
CA ALA A 581 17.29 -16.32 6.02
C ALA A 581 18.10 -17.05 7.10
N ASP A 582 19.29 -17.56 6.77
CA ASP A 582 20.10 -18.33 7.70
C ASP A 582 20.65 -17.45 8.85
N GLU A 583 20.91 -16.17 8.58
CA GLU A 583 21.30 -15.19 9.61
C GLU A 583 20.11 -14.78 10.46
N PHE A 584 18.95 -14.52 9.85
CA PHE A 584 17.70 -14.19 10.55
C PHE A 584 17.26 -15.32 11.50
N LEU A 585 17.40 -16.57 11.08
CA LEU A 585 17.09 -17.75 11.88
C LEU A 585 18.18 -18.07 12.93
N GLY A 586 19.33 -17.37 12.91
CA GLY A 586 20.47 -17.65 13.79
C GLY A 586 21.24 -18.93 13.45
N VAL A 587 20.90 -19.59 12.35
CA VAL A 587 21.54 -20.85 11.91
C VAL A 587 22.96 -20.58 11.44
N ALA A 588 23.21 -19.46 10.74
CA ALA A 588 24.53 -19.07 10.25
C ALA A 588 25.57 -18.88 11.38
N THR A 589 25.12 -18.50 12.58
CA THR A 589 25.98 -18.30 13.75
C THR A 589 26.08 -19.52 14.66
N GLY A 590 25.38 -20.61 14.31
CA GLY A 590 25.28 -21.82 15.13
C GLY A 590 24.41 -21.67 16.39
N LYS A 591 23.67 -20.57 16.51
CA LYS A 591 22.73 -20.30 17.62
C LYS A 591 21.35 -19.94 17.06
N PRO A 592 20.53 -20.95 16.70
CA PRO A 592 19.19 -20.73 16.21
C PRO A 592 18.35 -19.89 17.18
N VAL A 593 17.45 -19.09 16.64
CA VAL A 593 16.46 -18.36 17.44
C VAL A 593 15.52 -19.33 18.17
N SER A 594 15.04 -18.92 19.34
CA SER A 594 14.24 -19.78 20.22
C SER A 594 12.82 -19.99 19.71
N VAL A 595 12.27 -18.98 19.01
CA VAL A 595 10.94 -19.00 18.40
C VAL A 595 10.83 -17.89 17.36
N ILE A 596 10.06 -18.14 16.30
CA ILE A 596 9.74 -17.17 15.25
C ILE A 596 8.31 -16.72 15.42
N ILE A 597 8.09 -15.41 15.34
CA ILE A 597 6.79 -14.76 15.19
C ILE A 597 6.72 -14.21 13.75
N GLU A 598 5.81 -14.76 12.95
CA GLU A 598 5.73 -14.50 11.51
C GLU A 598 4.46 -13.71 11.16
N GLU A 599 4.65 -12.47 10.72
CA GLU A 599 3.63 -11.48 10.34
C GLU A 599 3.95 -10.80 9.00
N ILE A 600 4.60 -11.52 8.08
CA ILE A 600 5.00 -11.04 6.75
C ILE A 600 3.79 -11.04 5.81
N ASP A 601 3.66 -10.05 4.92
CA ASP A 601 2.59 -10.03 3.91
C ASP A 601 2.93 -10.88 2.66
N ASP A 602 4.23 -11.08 2.38
CA ASP A 602 4.73 -11.91 1.29
C ASP A 602 4.57 -13.41 1.58
N VAL A 603 3.56 -14.00 0.93
CA VAL A 603 3.21 -15.42 1.04
C VAL A 603 4.35 -16.37 0.60
N ALA A 604 5.19 -15.98 -0.36
CA ALA A 604 6.33 -16.80 -0.80
C ALA A 604 7.35 -16.93 0.33
N MET A 605 7.65 -15.80 0.97
CA MET A 605 8.57 -15.74 2.10
C MET A 605 8.03 -16.46 3.33
N LYS A 606 6.70 -16.45 3.55
CA LYS A 606 6.09 -17.26 4.61
C LYS A 606 6.35 -18.76 4.45
N ILE A 607 6.28 -19.28 3.22
CA ILE A 607 6.51 -20.69 2.92
C ILE A 607 8.01 -21.03 3.07
N ASP A 608 8.89 -20.21 2.49
CA ASP A 608 10.34 -20.40 2.63
C ASP A 608 10.74 -20.43 4.11
N MET A 609 10.27 -19.45 4.89
CA MET A 609 10.52 -19.37 6.32
C MET A 609 10.10 -20.63 7.07
N ARG A 610 8.88 -21.14 6.84
CA ARG A 610 8.41 -22.36 7.52
C ARG A 610 9.21 -23.60 7.14
N ARG A 611 9.61 -23.73 5.87
CA ARG A 611 10.47 -24.85 5.43
C ARG A 611 11.83 -24.82 6.10
N ARG A 612 12.44 -23.62 6.21
CA ARG A 612 13.73 -23.45 6.89
C ARG A 612 13.61 -23.61 8.40
N ALA A 613 12.57 -23.06 9.01
CA ALA A 613 12.26 -23.24 10.42
C ALA A 613 12.07 -24.73 10.76
N ARG A 614 11.33 -25.48 9.91
CA ARG A 614 11.18 -26.93 10.04
C ARG A 614 12.52 -27.66 9.96
N ALA A 615 13.34 -27.36 8.95
CA ALA A 615 14.67 -27.95 8.81
C ALA A 615 15.59 -27.63 10.00
N ALA A 616 15.48 -26.43 10.57
CA ALA A 616 16.25 -25.97 11.71
C ALA A 616 15.62 -26.34 13.08
N ARG A 617 14.45 -26.99 13.09
CA ARG A 617 13.67 -27.34 14.30
C ARG A 617 13.34 -26.13 15.17
N ILE A 618 12.96 -25.02 14.55
CA ILE A 618 12.58 -23.78 15.22
C ILE A 618 11.05 -23.67 15.22
N PRO A 619 10.39 -23.48 16.38
CA PRO A 619 8.94 -23.29 16.41
C PRO A 619 8.52 -21.98 15.76
N VAL A 620 7.39 -22.00 15.05
CA VAL A 620 6.79 -20.83 14.40
C VAL A 620 5.44 -20.53 15.02
N VAL A 621 5.22 -19.27 15.33
CA VAL A 621 3.95 -18.70 15.75
C VAL A 621 3.56 -17.65 14.72
N SER A 622 2.32 -17.68 14.25
CA SER A 622 1.76 -16.60 13.43
C SER A 622 0.35 -16.30 13.88
N VAL A 623 -0.02 -15.03 13.85
CA VAL A 623 -1.39 -14.59 14.07
C VAL A 623 -1.96 -14.03 12.77
N THR A 624 -3.29 -14.02 12.68
CA THR A 624 -3.99 -13.43 11.54
C THR A 624 -5.23 -12.74 12.08
N ASP A 625 -5.30 -11.44 11.82
CA ASP A 625 -6.46 -10.62 12.15
C ASP A 625 -7.63 -11.03 11.24
N ILE A 626 -8.72 -11.49 11.85
CA ILE A 626 -9.93 -11.97 11.14
C ILE A 626 -11.17 -11.14 11.52
N GLY A 627 -11.01 -9.81 11.48
CA GLY A 627 -12.01 -8.85 11.95
C GLY A 627 -11.72 -8.43 13.39
N GLU A 628 -12.68 -8.61 14.30
CA GLU A 628 -12.47 -8.43 15.75
C GLU A 628 -11.82 -9.66 16.41
N ASN A 629 -11.85 -10.80 15.72
CA ASN A 629 -11.30 -12.07 16.18
C ASN A 629 -9.85 -12.26 15.73
N VAL A 630 -9.14 -13.16 16.41
CA VAL A 630 -7.74 -13.48 16.11
C VAL A 630 -7.60 -14.97 15.84
N MET A 631 -6.98 -15.33 14.72
CA MET A 631 -6.51 -16.70 14.47
C MET A 631 -5.04 -16.82 14.86
N LEU A 632 -4.70 -17.88 15.59
CA LEU A 632 -3.35 -18.20 16.04
C LEU A 632 -2.94 -19.55 15.47
N ASP A 633 -1.88 -19.58 14.69
CA ASP A 633 -1.22 -20.80 14.21
C ASP A 633 0.06 -21.03 15.00
N ILE A 634 0.21 -22.25 15.51
CA ILE A 634 1.42 -22.69 16.22
C ILE A 634 1.96 -23.94 15.54
N GLU A 635 3.21 -23.91 15.12
CA GLU A 635 3.90 -25.01 14.46
C GLU A 635 5.16 -25.36 15.26
N ARG A 636 5.07 -26.42 16.08
CA ARG A 636 6.15 -26.90 16.97
C ARG A 636 7.12 -27.82 16.23
N TYR A 637 7.85 -27.30 15.24
CA TYR A 637 8.86 -28.08 14.51
C TYR A 637 10.01 -28.60 15.39
N ASP A 638 10.17 -28.03 16.59
CA ASP A 638 11.09 -28.50 17.62
C ASP A 638 10.64 -29.83 18.27
N LEU A 639 9.33 -30.07 18.37
CA LEU A 639 8.75 -31.30 18.93
C LEU A 639 8.32 -32.29 17.85
N ASP A 640 7.79 -31.80 16.74
CA ASP A 640 7.35 -32.58 15.59
C ASP A 640 7.98 -32.02 14.30
N PRO A 641 9.19 -32.48 13.95
CA PRO A 641 9.90 -32.01 12.74
C PRO A 641 9.19 -32.37 11.43
N GLU A 642 8.27 -33.34 11.45
CA GLU A 642 7.50 -33.77 10.28
C GLU A 642 6.14 -33.05 10.21
N HIS A 643 5.82 -32.18 11.18
CA HIS A 643 4.60 -31.38 11.14
C HIS A 643 4.52 -30.59 9.83
N PRO A 644 3.39 -30.64 9.12
CA PRO A 644 3.29 -30.00 7.82
C PRO A 644 3.13 -28.47 7.96
N ILE A 645 3.70 -27.73 7.01
CA ILE A 645 3.60 -26.27 6.98
C ILE A 645 2.14 -25.83 6.81
N PHE A 646 1.73 -24.79 7.55
CA PHE A 646 0.35 -24.31 7.61
C PHE A 646 -0.65 -25.43 7.92
N HIS A 647 -0.25 -26.40 8.75
CA HIS A 647 -1.06 -27.56 9.11
C HIS A 647 -1.53 -28.38 7.89
N GLY A 648 -0.69 -28.49 6.86
CA GLY A 648 -0.97 -29.24 5.63
C GLY A 648 -1.55 -28.42 4.49
N ARG A 649 -1.93 -27.15 4.74
CA ARG A 649 -2.52 -26.28 3.71
C ARG A 649 -1.49 -25.63 2.78
N GLY A 650 -0.22 -25.58 3.20
CA GLY A 650 0.87 -24.96 2.45
C GLY A 650 1.75 -25.92 1.66
N GLU A 651 1.67 -27.24 1.90
CA GLU A 651 2.65 -28.21 1.39
C GLU A 651 2.70 -28.29 -0.15
N ASN A 652 1.55 -28.08 -0.80
CA ASN A 652 1.44 -28.15 -2.25
C ASN A 652 2.01 -26.92 -2.98
N PHE A 653 2.45 -25.90 -2.25
CA PHE A 653 2.90 -24.64 -2.82
C PHE A 653 4.41 -24.46 -2.69
N SER A 654 5.04 -24.03 -3.77
CA SER A 654 6.41 -23.55 -3.83
C SER A 654 6.45 -22.02 -3.66
N PRO A 655 7.52 -21.44 -3.08
CA PRO A 655 7.75 -19.99 -3.14
C PRO A 655 7.69 -19.43 -4.58
N ALA A 656 8.10 -20.23 -5.58
CA ALA A 656 8.03 -19.85 -6.99
C ALA A 656 6.59 -19.68 -7.51
N ASP A 657 5.62 -20.39 -6.92
CA ASP A 657 4.21 -20.34 -7.34
C ASP A 657 3.61 -18.96 -7.06
N ALA A 658 4.14 -18.24 -6.06
CA ALA A 658 3.73 -16.88 -5.78
C ALA A 658 4.06 -15.89 -6.91
N ALA A 659 4.88 -16.25 -7.91
CA ALA A 659 5.12 -15.39 -9.08
C ALA A 659 3.85 -15.23 -9.94
N ASP A 660 2.98 -16.24 -9.96
CA ASP A 660 1.67 -16.18 -10.61
C ASP A 660 0.65 -15.54 -9.66
N PRO A 661 0.05 -14.38 -10.00
CA PRO A 661 -0.96 -13.71 -9.16
C PRO A 661 -2.13 -14.61 -8.76
N THR A 662 -2.46 -15.56 -9.63
CA THR A 662 -3.58 -16.49 -9.46
C THR A 662 -3.28 -17.52 -8.38
N GLN A 663 -2.06 -18.06 -8.38
CA GLN A 663 -1.59 -19.01 -7.37
C GLN A 663 -1.25 -18.30 -6.07
N ARG A 664 -0.71 -17.08 -6.11
CA ARG A 664 -0.51 -16.24 -4.92
C ARG A 664 -1.80 -16.03 -4.14
N LEU A 665 -2.92 -15.79 -4.83
CA LEU A 665 -4.24 -15.68 -4.19
C LEU A 665 -4.70 -17.02 -3.60
N ASP A 666 -4.54 -18.13 -4.32
CA ASP A 666 -4.87 -19.47 -3.80
C ASP A 666 -4.06 -19.81 -2.55
N MET A 667 -2.77 -19.48 -2.54
CA MET A 667 -1.88 -19.65 -1.39
C MET A 667 -2.37 -18.82 -0.20
N ALA A 668 -2.67 -17.53 -0.42
CA ALA A 668 -3.17 -16.65 0.64
C ALA A 668 -4.48 -17.18 1.24
N MET A 669 -5.42 -17.60 0.41
CA MET A 669 -6.70 -18.17 0.86
C MET A 669 -6.52 -19.51 1.58
N ALA A 670 -5.60 -20.37 1.12
CA ALA A 670 -5.30 -21.63 1.79
C ALA A 670 -4.68 -21.42 3.18
N ILE A 671 -3.85 -20.37 3.34
CA ILE A 671 -3.25 -20.02 4.63
C ILE A 671 -4.31 -19.52 5.59
N VAL A 672 -5.15 -18.56 5.17
CA VAL A 672 -6.19 -17.98 6.02
C VAL A 672 -7.27 -19.02 6.37
N GLY A 673 -7.69 -19.83 5.39
CA GLY A 673 -8.69 -20.87 5.56
C GLY A 673 -10.12 -20.34 5.80
N ASP A 674 -11.01 -21.22 6.25
CA ASP A 674 -12.46 -20.97 6.30
C ASP A 674 -12.94 -20.21 7.56
N ASN A 675 -12.03 -19.82 8.46
CA ASN A 675 -12.35 -19.21 9.75
C ASN A 675 -12.60 -17.69 9.66
N LEU A 676 -12.79 -17.14 8.46
CA LEU A 676 -13.05 -15.71 8.29
C LEU A 676 -14.46 -15.37 8.78
N THR A 677 -14.55 -14.36 9.64
CA THR A 677 -15.84 -13.74 9.97
C THR A 677 -16.48 -13.15 8.71
N SER A 678 -17.81 -13.11 8.64
CA SER A 678 -18.51 -12.57 7.47
C SER A 678 -18.10 -11.12 7.16
N ARG A 679 -17.85 -10.32 8.21
CA ARG A 679 -17.34 -8.96 8.11
C ARG A 679 -15.95 -8.92 7.51
N MET A 680 -15.06 -9.78 7.99
CA MET A 680 -13.70 -9.84 7.46
C MET A 680 -13.68 -10.31 6.01
N ALA A 681 -14.43 -11.36 5.66
CA ALA A 681 -14.52 -11.86 4.29
C ALA A 681 -15.06 -10.79 3.33
N PHE A 682 -16.09 -10.04 3.73
CA PHE A 682 -16.59 -8.89 2.96
C PHE A 682 -15.51 -7.82 2.77
N SER A 683 -14.85 -7.42 3.87
CA SER A 683 -13.84 -6.36 3.86
C SER A 683 -12.61 -6.77 3.04
N ALA A 684 -12.14 -8.01 3.16
CA ALA A 684 -11.09 -8.57 2.31
C ALA A 684 -11.47 -8.52 0.82
N GLY A 685 -12.74 -8.78 0.49
CA GLY A 685 -13.26 -8.64 -0.88
C GLY A 685 -13.26 -7.20 -1.44
N GLN A 686 -13.06 -6.18 -0.60
CA GLN A 686 -12.93 -4.78 -1.00
C GLN A 686 -11.49 -4.35 -1.30
N VAL A 687 -10.49 -5.19 -1.00
CA VAL A 687 -9.07 -4.89 -1.28
C VAL A 687 -8.85 -4.76 -2.80
N GLY A 688 -8.16 -3.71 -3.22
CA GLY A 688 -7.99 -3.35 -4.63
C GLY A 688 -9.22 -2.68 -5.27
N ARG A 689 -10.31 -2.50 -4.52
CA ARG A 689 -11.52 -1.77 -4.95
C ARG A 689 -11.71 -0.48 -4.17
N SER A 690 -12.08 -0.61 -2.89
CA SER A 690 -12.30 0.51 -1.95
C SER A 690 -11.36 0.48 -0.75
N LEU A 691 -10.59 -0.60 -0.58
CA LEU A 691 -9.50 -0.71 0.39
C LEU A 691 -8.16 -0.90 -0.33
N ALA A 692 -7.10 -0.26 0.18
CA ALA A 692 -5.76 -0.37 -0.41
C ALA A 692 -5.01 -1.64 0.01
N SER A 693 -5.25 -2.14 1.22
CA SER A 693 -4.54 -3.28 1.82
C SER A 693 -5.46 -4.08 2.75
N TRP A 694 -4.94 -5.17 3.31
CA TRP A 694 -5.65 -6.02 4.25
C TRP A 694 -6.29 -5.19 5.40
N PRO A 695 -7.60 -5.35 5.66
CA PRO A 695 -8.29 -4.58 6.70
C PRO A 695 -7.94 -5.09 8.09
N GLN A 696 -7.56 -4.17 8.98
CA GLN A 696 -7.12 -4.48 10.34
C GLN A 696 -7.61 -3.42 11.32
N LEU A 697 -8.06 -3.86 12.49
CA LEU A 697 -8.44 -3.00 13.61
C LEU A 697 -7.28 -2.91 14.61
N GLY A 698 -7.14 -1.75 15.24
CA GLY A 698 -6.09 -1.53 16.25
C GLY A 698 -6.28 -2.39 17.50
N SER A 699 -7.53 -2.60 17.92
CA SER A 699 -7.89 -3.51 19.03
C SER A 699 -7.40 -4.93 18.74
N THR A 700 -7.75 -5.47 17.58
CA THR A 700 -7.36 -6.80 17.13
C THR A 700 -5.84 -6.92 17.02
N ALA A 701 -5.15 -5.96 16.39
CA ALA A 701 -3.69 -5.99 16.27
C ALA A 701 -2.97 -6.01 17.64
N ALA A 702 -3.49 -5.29 18.63
CA ALA A 702 -2.95 -5.33 19.99
C ALA A 702 -3.15 -6.71 20.66
N MET A 703 -4.34 -7.31 20.50
CA MET A 703 -4.64 -8.65 21.02
C MET A 703 -3.83 -9.74 20.31
N SER A 704 -3.70 -9.66 18.98
CA SER A 704 -2.84 -10.51 18.15
C SER A 704 -1.40 -10.48 18.66
N GLY A 705 -0.86 -9.29 18.94
CA GLY A 705 0.48 -9.15 19.53
C GLY A 705 0.63 -9.82 20.90
N GLY A 706 -0.33 -9.58 21.81
CA GLY A 706 -0.33 -10.21 23.13
C GLY A 706 -0.44 -11.74 23.07
N LEU A 707 -1.28 -12.26 22.17
CA LEU A 707 -1.51 -13.69 21.97
C LEU A 707 -0.27 -14.38 21.39
N ALA A 708 0.35 -13.80 20.36
CA ALA A 708 1.59 -14.31 19.77
C ALA A 708 2.73 -14.33 20.78
N ALA A 709 2.90 -13.26 21.56
CA ALA A 709 3.92 -13.19 22.61
C ALA A 709 3.68 -14.20 23.74
N ALA A 710 2.42 -14.42 24.14
CA ALA A 710 2.07 -15.43 25.14
C ALA A 710 2.36 -16.85 24.65
N ALA A 711 2.04 -17.16 23.38
CA ALA A 711 2.36 -18.44 22.76
C ALA A 711 3.88 -18.66 22.69
N ALA A 712 4.62 -17.68 22.16
CA ALA A 712 6.08 -17.70 22.08
C ALA A 712 6.73 -17.93 23.46
N ARG A 713 6.30 -17.17 24.48
CA ARG A 713 6.80 -17.35 25.85
C ARG A 713 6.49 -18.73 26.40
N ASN A 714 5.26 -19.23 26.24
CA ASN A 714 4.89 -20.55 26.75
C ASN A 714 5.71 -21.66 26.08
N ILE A 715 6.01 -21.54 24.78
CA ILE A 715 6.89 -22.45 24.04
C ILE A 715 8.31 -22.44 24.64
N VAL A 716 8.92 -21.26 24.75
CA VAL A 716 10.29 -21.10 25.28
C VAL A 716 10.40 -21.55 26.74
N CYS A 717 9.36 -21.28 27.54
CA CYS A 717 9.28 -21.70 28.94
C CYS A 717 9.10 -23.22 29.10
N GLY A 718 8.89 -23.98 28.01
CA GLY A 718 8.72 -25.43 28.06
C GLY A 718 7.32 -25.88 28.52
N ARG A 719 6.32 -25.01 28.42
CA ARG A 719 4.92 -25.38 28.70
C ARG A 719 4.37 -26.26 27.57
N PRO A 720 3.35 -27.11 27.84
CA PRO A 720 2.82 -28.06 26.87
C PRO A 720 1.94 -27.38 25.80
N VAL A 721 2.57 -26.59 24.93
CA VAL A 721 1.93 -25.96 23.77
C VAL A 721 2.01 -26.91 22.59
N VAL A 722 0.86 -27.31 22.03
CA VAL A 722 0.80 -28.24 20.89
C VAL A 722 0.63 -27.51 19.57
N SER A 723 1.17 -28.09 18.49
CA SER A 723 0.92 -27.59 17.14
C SER A 723 -0.57 -27.57 16.85
N GLY A 724 -1.07 -26.46 16.31
CA GLY A 724 -2.48 -26.34 15.97
C GLY A 724 -2.87 -24.94 15.57
N ARG A 725 -4.11 -24.84 15.08
CA ARG A 725 -4.79 -23.59 14.74
C ARG A 725 -5.85 -23.32 15.79
N TYR A 726 -5.80 -22.15 16.39
CA TYR A 726 -6.68 -21.70 17.45
C TYR A 726 -7.38 -20.41 17.02
N VAL A 727 -8.60 -20.19 17.47
CA VAL A 727 -9.36 -18.96 17.21
C VAL A 727 -9.75 -18.36 18.54
N LEU A 728 -9.37 -17.10 18.75
CA LEU A 728 -9.88 -16.28 19.83
C LEU A 728 -11.14 -15.55 19.31
N ASP A 729 -12.30 -16.12 19.59
CA ASP A 729 -13.61 -15.59 19.19
C ASP A 729 -14.17 -14.66 20.27
N ILE A 730 -13.77 -13.40 20.20
CA ILE A 730 -14.11 -12.35 21.17
C ILE A 730 -15.55 -11.92 20.99
N GLU A 731 -16.01 -11.87 19.72
CA GLU A 731 -17.38 -11.53 19.41
C GLU A 731 -18.35 -12.50 20.11
N HIS A 732 -18.07 -13.81 20.09
CA HIS A 732 -18.90 -14.80 20.79
C HIS A 732 -18.80 -14.68 22.33
N MET A 733 -17.65 -14.26 22.86
CA MET A 733 -17.46 -14.11 24.31
C MET A 733 -18.21 -12.91 24.90
N ILE A 734 -18.39 -11.83 24.13
CA ILE A 734 -18.90 -10.54 24.62
C ILE A 734 -20.35 -10.29 24.19
N LEU A 735 -20.74 -10.74 22.98
CA LEU A 735 -22.08 -10.50 22.44
C LEU A 735 -23.06 -11.57 22.93
N ALA A 736 -24.29 -11.17 23.27
CA ALA A 736 -25.34 -12.12 23.63
C ALA A 736 -25.65 -13.04 22.42
N GLU A 737 -25.85 -14.36 22.66
CA GLU A 737 -26.07 -15.36 21.60
C GLU A 737 -27.14 -14.98 20.56
N ARG A 738 -28.16 -14.20 20.95
CA ARG A 738 -29.20 -13.71 20.02
C ARG A 738 -28.72 -12.59 19.08
N GLU A 739 -27.77 -11.75 19.49
CA GLU A 739 -27.26 -10.64 18.67
C GLU A 739 -26.10 -11.06 17.77
N TYR A 740 -25.32 -12.08 18.15
CA TYR A 740 -24.21 -12.61 17.33
C TYR A 740 -24.69 -13.13 15.96
N HIS A 741 -25.89 -13.71 15.90
CA HIS A 741 -26.52 -14.13 14.63
C HIS A 741 -27.37 -13.04 13.96
N GLU A 742 -27.78 -11.99 14.68
CA GLU A 742 -28.66 -10.91 14.20
C GLU A 742 -27.93 -9.63 13.78
N MET A 743 -26.63 -9.47 14.10
CA MET A 743 -25.82 -8.32 13.66
C MET A 743 -25.45 -8.38 12.16
N GLN A 744 -26.48 -8.32 11.32
CA GLN A 744 -26.39 -8.04 9.90
C GLN A 744 -26.24 -6.54 9.69
N TRP A 745 -25.01 -6.04 9.59
CA TRP A 745 -24.75 -4.77 8.90
C TRP A 745 -23.38 -4.90 8.26
N ASN A 746 -23.30 -5.11 6.94
CA ASN A 746 -23.74 -4.24 5.85
C ASN A 746 -24.30 -5.03 4.64
N GLU A 747 -25.62 -4.93 4.41
CA GLU A 747 -26.35 -5.15 3.14
C GLU A 747 -26.04 -6.37 2.24
N LEU A 748 -25.70 -7.57 2.73
CA LEU A 748 -25.84 -8.79 1.92
C LEU A 748 -26.25 -9.98 2.80
N THR A 749 -27.35 -10.66 2.46
CA THR A 749 -27.75 -11.91 3.13
C THR A 749 -26.72 -13.01 2.84
N PRO A 750 -26.66 -14.09 3.65
CA PRO A 750 -25.78 -15.24 3.39
C PRO A 750 -25.85 -15.77 1.96
N ASP A 751 -27.03 -15.68 1.33
CA ASP A 751 -27.26 -16.06 -0.06
C ASP A 751 -26.53 -15.14 -1.05
N VAL A 752 -26.46 -13.83 -0.76
CA VAL A 752 -25.72 -12.88 -1.60
C VAL A 752 -24.22 -12.93 -1.32
N PHE A 753 -23.81 -13.22 -0.09
CA PHE A 753 -22.42 -13.55 0.25
C PHE A 753 -21.94 -14.80 -0.52
N ALA A 754 -22.76 -15.85 -0.54
CA ALA A 754 -22.51 -17.06 -1.32
C ALA A 754 -22.50 -16.76 -2.82
N ALA A 755 -23.38 -15.91 -3.33
CA ALA A 755 -23.38 -15.49 -4.74
C ALA A 755 -22.13 -14.70 -5.13
N VAL A 756 -21.59 -13.84 -4.24
CA VAL A 756 -20.36 -13.08 -4.49
C VAL A 756 -19.11 -13.96 -4.46
N PHE A 757 -19.06 -14.99 -3.61
CA PHE A 757 -17.95 -15.95 -3.53
C PHE A 757 -18.03 -17.10 -4.56
N THR A 758 -19.23 -17.53 -4.95
CA THR A 758 -19.40 -18.55 -6.01
C THR A 758 -19.17 -17.98 -7.41
N GLU A 759 -19.43 -16.69 -7.63
CA GLU A 759 -19.05 -16.04 -8.89
C GLU A 759 -17.55 -15.74 -9.01
N SER A 760 -16.80 -15.68 -7.91
CA SER A 760 -15.35 -15.43 -7.96
C SER A 760 -14.51 -16.69 -8.24
N THR A 761 -15.07 -17.88 -8.02
CA THR A 761 -14.40 -19.17 -8.23
C THR A 761 -14.63 -19.77 -9.62
N SER A 762 -15.66 -19.35 -10.37
CA SER A 762 -15.99 -19.94 -11.67
C SER A 762 -15.42 -19.22 -12.90
N GLU A 763 -14.70 -18.10 -12.74
CA GLU A 763 -14.28 -17.26 -13.88
C GLU A 763 -12.80 -16.85 -13.80
N ARG A 764 -11.93 -17.85 -13.68
CA ARG A 764 -10.57 -17.75 -14.20
C ARG A 764 -10.61 -17.88 -15.73
N PRO A 765 -10.21 -16.85 -16.51
CA PRO A 765 -10.07 -17.00 -17.95
C PRO A 765 -8.83 -17.84 -18.25
N THR A 766 -9.04 -19.08 -18.68
CA THR A 766 -8.05 -19.90 -19.38
C THR A 766 -7.86 -19.35 -20.80
N THR A 767 -6.98 -18.36 -21.02
CA THR A 767 -6.33 -18.15 -22.33
C THR A 767 -5.04 -17.36 -22.13
N GLY A 768 -3.91 -18.02 -22.35
CA GLY A 768 -2.62 -17.39 -22.48
C GLY A 768 -2.47 -16.60 -23.79
N ARG A 769 -1.77 -15.47 -23.70
CA ARG A 769 -0.68 -15.06 -24.59
C ARG A 769 0.10 -13.92 -23.91
N PRO A 770 1.40 -13.78 -24.22
CA PRO A 770 2.44 -13.49 -23.26
C PRO A 770 2.66 -11.99 -23.08
N LEU A 771 2.95 -11.58 -21.84
CA LEU A 771 3.64 -10.31 -21.61
C LEU A 771 5.07 -10.50 -22.09
N ALA A 772 5.42 -9.76 -23.13
CA ALA A 772 6.77 -9.63 -23.62
C ALA A 772 7.65 -9.06 -22.49
N SER A 773 8.85 -9.62 -22.41
CA SER A 773 9.98 -9.12 -21.64
C SER A 773 10.30 -7.68 -22.01
N GLU A 774 10.31 -6.79 -21.01
CA GLU A 774 11.38 -5.83 -20.74
C GLU A 774 11.28 -5.34 -19.29
#